data_AF-A0A1X0NL89-F1
#
_entry.id   AF-A0A1X0NL89-F1
#
_cell.length_a   1.000
_cell.length_b   1.000
_cell.length_c   1.000
_cell.angle_alpha   90.00
_cell.angle_beta   90.00
_cell.angle_gamma   90.00
#
_symmetry.space_group_name_H-M   'P 1'
#
loop_
_entity.id
_entity.type
_entity.pdbx_description
1 polymer ?
#
loop_
_entity_poly.entity_id
_entity_poly.type
_entity_poly.pdbx_seq_one_letter_code
_entity_poly.pdbx_strand_id
1 'polypeptide(L)'
;MEGEKDGSRAAGSPTTRRSPATPTPPRGTNPPPSTSVAAAAAVDSLRRRHVQAEMRLRELEDRFRRDCSRQEQELELLRLDNTKYKAKIEELRMAQADAQPRTSLTSTDSKLLRASSRKYRSARACVERAREELMEINAKLVSARQRLHELRRRRSTSHKLSVTSAARSRQSRTDIEIRAHASRLQLRGLEAHVETETDRLSKLMDAVKTLREDIDVQFTAQNRSDDLYSERERELLDVMRETSFLVEVCNVLFEERDDCQLQLAEMQRTAAAEHEAYEHAFVELVAVEDRDRTTKTRLRENLVRLQDDVAEAVREREAAELVVREERAALQRGTVATRGTSSTASNGGMGLEGSNEREDVDDDGNGSEGIQRQLEEFERYLTRLAQLAGSDDLDDVQRFVCGGSDERFQLYTALNHIRDDISKLEQERDALLRETAANEMGIEKGEGGEKGEEGAVQERRMRKEVEELQENLREIQRVTLDHVQHAECAKTYLDSTLPVIDSIFTALDCDDTRIVAEHGSRFLSRETLELFLASIEQRLEEYMAVWVQSRPQKQQEQQQQRQRLLLANPKSTTTTTAAGKATISPRLLPSTGDQQEEDAILRDRSIAEEPIPTEVIRAAVTKEYQRNSSGALVQKK
;
A
#
# COMPACT_ATOMS: atom_id res chain seq x y z
N MET A 1 -70.53 -22.00 25.50
CA MET A 1 -69.08 -21.76 25.57
C MET A 1 -68.77 -20.79 24.44
N GLU A 2 -68.97 -19.50 24.66
CA GLU A 2 -68.10 -18.59 25.43
C GLU A 2 -66.79 -18.33 24.66
N GLY A 3 -66.51 -17.10 24.20
CA GLY A 3 -67.30 -15.88 24.40
C GLY A 3 -66.93 -14.71 23.49
N GLU A 4 -67.51 -13.56 23.82
CA GLU A 4 -67.38 -12.27 23.13
C GLU A 4 -65.94 -11.72 23.16
N LYS A 5 -65.56 -10.90 22.17
CA LYS A 5 -65.50 -9.43 22.39
C LYS A 5 -65.20 -8.60 21.15
N ASP A 6 -65.70 -7.37 21.20
CA ASP A 6 -65.68 -6.36 20.15
C ASP A 6 -64.28 -5.85 19.79
N GLY A 7 -64.19 -5.31 18.57
CA GLY A 7 -63.03 -4.51 18.16
C GLY A 7 -63.14 -3.05 18.60
N SER A 8 -62.02 -2.33 18.51
CA SER A 8 -62.02 -0.89 18.26
C SER A 8 -60.71 -0.48 17.58
N ARG A 9 -60.84 0.38 16.57
CA ARG A 9 -59.79 0.71 15.61
C ARG A 9 -59.33 2.15 15.86
N ALA A 10 -58.12 2.33 16.38
CA ALA A 10 -57.52 3.66 16.57
C ALA A 10 -56.25 3.77 15.70
N ALA A 11 -56.33 4.53 14.61
CA ALA A 11 -55.16 4.87 13.80
C ALA A 11 -54.58 6.20 14.30
N GLY A 12 -53.44 6.15 15.00
CA GLY A 12 -52.69 7.32 15.42
C GLY A 12 -51.47 7.54 14.54
N SER A 13 -51.48 8.59 13.72
CA SER A 13 -50.30 9.05 12.98
C SER A 13 -49.42 9.95 13.85
N PRO A 14 -48.11 9.70 13.98
CA PRO A 14 -47.18 10.68 14.54
C PRO A 14 -46.67 11.63 13.44
N THR A 15 -47.04 12.90 13.53
CA THR A 15 -46.43 13.99 12.75
C THR A 15 -45.33 14.68 13.57
N THR A 16 -44.07 14.53 13.15
CA THR A 16 -42.91 15.25 13.69
C THR A 16 -42.19 15.93 12.53
N ARG A 17 -42.67 17.09 12.07
CA ARG A 17 -42.42 18.44 12.64
C ARG A 17 -40.93 18.83 12.62
N ARG A 18 -40.57 19.39 11.46
CA ARG A 18 -39.31 20.04 11.10
C ARG A 18 -39.04 21.26 12.01
N SER A 19 -37.81 21.38 12.50
CA SER A 19 -37.29 22.57 13.21
C SER A 19 -35.92 22.95 12.64
N PRO A 20 -35.69 24.20 12.18
CA PRO A 20 -34.37 24.65 11.77
C PRO A 20 -33.60 25.20 12.98
N ALA A 21 -32.32 24.83 13.11
CA ALA A 21 -31.40 25.41 14.09
C ALA A 21 -30.12 25.87 13.40
N THR A 22 -29.88 27.18 13.44
CA THR A 22 -28.71 27.89 12.90
C THR A 22 -27.60 27.92 13.97
N PRO A 23 -26.30 27.89 13.62
CA PRO A 23 -25.25 27.51 14.57
C PRO A 23 -24.69 28.67 15.41
N THR A 24 -24.08 28.33 16.55
CA THR A 24 -23.21 29.21 17.36
C THR A 24 -21.91 28.49 17.73
N PRO A 25 -20.72 29.08 17.56
CA PRO A 25 -19.45 28.43 17.81
C PRO A 25 -18.94 28.64 19.26
N PRO A 26 -18.38 27.60 19.92
CA PRO A 26 -17.52 27.79 21.09
C PRO A 26 -16.06 27.96 20.66
N ARG A 27 -15.52 29.16 20.88
CA ARG A 27 -14.09 29.47 20.78
C ARG A 27 -13.38 28.90 22.00
N GLY A 28 -12.50 27.91 21.83
CA GLY A 28 -11.79 27.26 22.93
C GLY A 28 -10.45 26.67 22.49
N THR A 29 -9.37 27.40 22.76
CA THR A 29 -7.99 26.97 22.48
C THR A 29 -7.53 25.91 23.50
N ASN A 30 -7.50 24.65 23.08
CA ASN A 30 -6.77 23.58 23.75
C ASN A 30 -5.70 23.02 22.80
N PRO A 31 -4.51 22.61 23.28
CA PRO A 31 -3.47 22.02 22.44
C PRO A 31 -3.94 20.69 21.84
N PRO A 32 -3.44 20.31 20.66
CA PRO A 32 -3.91 19.11 19.96
C PRO A 32 -3.60 17.84 20.78
N PRO A 33 -4.60 17.00 21.09
CA PRO A 33 -4.32 15.66 21.59
C PRO A 33 -3.62 14.84 20.49
N SER A 34 -2.73 13.93 20.89
CA SER A 34 -1.94 13.11 19.97
C SER A 34 -2.83 12.40 18.94
N THR A 35 -2.42 12.48 17.68
CA THR A 35 -3.17 12.01 16.50
C THR A 35 -3.53 10.51 16.55
N SER A 36 -2.76 9.70 17.30
CA SER A 36 -3.04 8.28 17.52
C SER A 36 -4.36 8.01 18.26
N VAL A 37 -4.73 8.84 19.25
CA VAL A 37 -5.96 8.63 20.04
C VAL A 37 -7.21 8.99 19.22
N ALA A 38 -7.11 10.03 18.38
CA ALA A 38 -8.18 10.41 17.47
C ALA A 38 -8.41 9.34 16.38
N ALA A 39 -7.33 8.75 15.84
CA ALA A 39 -7.41 7.64 14.89
C ALA A 39 -8.08 6.39 15.51
N ALA A 40 -7.69 6.00 16.72
CA ALA A 40 -8.32 4.88 17.43
C ALA A 40 -9.83 5.10 17.66
N ALA A 41 -10.23 6.31 18.09
CA ALA A 41 -11.65 6.67 18.25
C ALA A 41 -12.43 6.66 16.93
N ALA A 42 -11.80 7.05 15.82
CA ALA A 42 -12.40 6.98 14.49
C ALA A 42 -12.62 5.53 14.02
N VAL A 43 -11.65 4.64 14.23
CA VAL A 43 -11.75 3.20 13.93
C VAL A 43 -12.85 2.54 14.76
N ASP A 44 -12.93 2.83 16.07
CA ASP A 44 -14.01 2.30 16.92
C ASP A 44 -15.39 2.85 16.56
N SER A 45 -15.48 4.11 16.10
CA SER A 45 -16.70 4.67 15.53
C SER A 45 -17.10 3.93 14.24
N LEU A 46 -16.13 3.63 13.36
CA LEU A 46 -16.36 2.89 12.13
C LEU A 46 -16.86 1.46 12.41
N ARG A 47 -16.21 0.75 13.34
CA ARG A 47 -16.62 -0.60 13.80
C ARG A 47 -18.05 -0.61 14.33
N ARG A 48 -18.45 0.37 15.16
CA ARG A 48 -19.83 0.50 15.66
C ARG A 48 -20.84 0.75 14.53
N ARG A 49 -20.50 1.58 13.54
CA ARG A 49 -21.36 1.81 12.36
C ARG A 49 -21.49 0.57 11.49
N HIS A 50 -20.41 -0.20 11.31
CA HIS A 50 -20.43 -1.45 10.56
C HIS A 50 -21.35 -2.48 11.21
N VAL A 51 -21.20 -2.75 12.52
CA VAL A 51 -22.10 -3.65 13.28
C VAL A 51 -23.55 -3.17 13.23
N GLN A 52 -23.79 -1.85 13.27
CA GLN A 52 -25.15 -1.30 13.10
C GLN A 52 -25.71 -1.51 11.68
N ALA A 53 -24.87 -1.47 10.65
CA ALA A 53 -25.27 -1.76 9.28
C ALA A 53 -25.59 -3.26 9.09
N GLU A 54 -24.76 -4.16 9.62
CA GLU A 54 -25.04 -5.61 9.62
C GLU A 54 -26.36 -5.94 10.31
N MET A 55 -26.61 -5.35 11.48
CA MET A 55 -27.88 -5.54 12.20
C MET A 55 -29.09 -5.06 11.38
N ARG A 56 -28.97 -3.93 10.67
CA ARG A 56 -30.02 -3.45 9.75
C ARG A 56 -30.22 -4.35 8.54
N LEU A 57 -29.16 -4.93 7.98
CA LEU A 57 -29.27 -5.90 6.89
C LEU A 57 -30.01 -7.16 7.36
N ARG A 58 -29.64 -7.73 8.52
CA ARG A 58 -30.35 -8.86 9.13
C ARG A 58 -31.81 -8.54 9.42
N GLU A 59 -32.12 -7.35 9.95
CA GLU A 59 -33.51 -6.90 10.14
C GLU A 59 -34.32 -6.78 8.83
N LEU A 60 -33.69 -6.39 7.73
CA LEU A 60 -34.32 -6.29 6.41
C LEU A 60 -34.54 -7.67 5.79
N GLU A 61 -33.56 -8.58 5.89
CA GLU A 61 -33.69 -9.98 5.46
C GLU A 61 -34.81 -10.70 6.22
N ASP A 62 -34.89 -10.48 7.53
CA ASP A 62 -35.95 -11.06 8.38
C ASP A 62 -37.34 -10.53 8.04
N ARG A 63 -37.46 -9.23 7.70
CA ARG A 63 -38.72 -8.65 7.20
C ARG A 63 -39.09 -9.24 5.85
N PHE A 64 -38.14 -9.33 4.93
CA PHE A 64 -38.34 -9.92 3.61
C PHE A 64 -38.81 -11.38 3.71
N ARG A 65 -38.19 -12.20 4.57
CA ARG A 65 -38.64 -13.58 4.85
C ARG A 65 -40.08 -13.63 5.35
N ARG A 66 -40.46 -12.78 6.30
CA ARG A 66 -41.83 -12.72 6.83
C ARG A 66 -42.85 -12.30 5.77
N ASP A 67 -42.50 -11.33 4.92
CA ASP A 67 -43.36 -10.88 3.83
C ASP A 67 -43.50 -11.94 2.74
N CYS A 68 -42.43 -12.68 2.40
CA CYS A 68 -42.51 -13.86 1.52
C CYS A 68 -43.44 -14.93 2.09
N SER A 69 -43.27 -15.35 3.35
CA SER A 69 -44.15 -16.35 3.97
C SER A 69 -45.62 -15.88 4.04
N ARG A 70 -45.86 -14.57 4.18
CA ARG A 70 -47.20 -13.99 4.12
C ARG A 70 -47.82 -14.06 2.72
N GLN A 71 -47.03 -13.76 1.68
CA GLN A 71 -47.46 -13.89 0.29
C GLN A 71 -47.71 -15.34 -0.11
N GLU A 72 -46.91 -16.29 0.38
CA GLU A 72 -47.13 -17.73 0.18
C GLU A 72 -48.47 -18.19 0.79
N GLN A 73 -48.79 -17.76 2.02
CA GLN A 73 -50.09 -18.03 2.65
C GLN A 73 -51.26 -17.39 1.89
N GLU A 74 -51.10 -16.16 1.39
CA GLU A 74 -52.13 -15.51 0.57
C GLU A 74 -52.35 -16.23 -0.77
N LEU A 75 -51.28 -16.69 -1.42
CA LEU A 75 -51.36 -17.52 -2.64
C LEU A 75 -52.01 -18.89 -2.36
N GLU A 76 -51.79 -19.49 -1.20
CA GLU A 76 -52.45 -20.73 -0.80
C GLU A 76 -53.96 -20.53 -0.58
N LEU A 77 -54.37 -19.45 0.09
CA LEU A 77 -55.78 -19.07 0.22
C LEU A 77 -56.44 -18.81 -1.15
N LEU A 78 -55.76 -18.09 -2.06
CA LEU A 78 -56.25 -17.84 -3.41
C LEU A 78 -56.35 -19.11 -4.27
N ARG A 79 -55.51 -20.13 -4.01
CA ARG A 79 -55.61 -21.46 -4.63
C ARG A 79 -56.82 -22.23 -4.08
N LEU A 80 -57.06 -22.19 -2.77
CA LEU A 80 -58.23 -22.81 -2.13
C LEU A 80 -59.55 -22.17 -2.58
N ASP A 81 -59.59 -20.86 -2.78
CA ASP A 81 -60.79 -20.20 -3.31
C ASP A 81 -60.97 -20.47 -4.81
N ASN A 82 -59.89 -20.54 -5.59
CA ASN A 82 -59.97 -20.98 -6.99
C ASN A 82 -60.56 -22.39 -7.13
N THR A 83 -60.19 -23.34 -6.27
CA THR A 83 -60.76 -24.69 -6.32
C THR A 83 -62.23 -24.71 -5.92
N LYS A 84 -62.65 -23.92 -4.92
CA LYS A 84 -64.08 -23.71 -4.60
C LYS A 84 -64.87 -23.14 -5.79
N TYR A 85 -64.36 -22.09 -6.44
CA TYR A 85 -65.05 -21.49 -7.60
C TYR A 85 -65.14 -22.45 -8.78
N LYS A 86 -64.10 -23.25 -9.05
CA LYS A 86 -64.14 -24.30 -10.09
C LYS A 86 -65.22 -25.35 -9.79
N ALA A 87 -65.32 -25.83 -8.55
CA ALA A 87 -66.38 -26.76 -8.15
C ALA A 87 -67.78 -26.18 -8.37
N LYS A 88 -68.01 -24.92 -7.97
CA LYS A 88 -69.30 -24.23 -8.15
C LYS A 88 -69.67 -23.98 -9.61
N ILE A 89 -68.69 -23.72 -10.49
CA ILE A 89 -68.93 -23.60 -11.93
C ILE A 89 -69.37 -24.95 -12.52
N GLU A 90 -68.80 -26.05 -12.06
CA GLU A 90 -69.17 -27.39 -12.53
C GLU A 90 -70.56 -27.80 -12.05
N GLU A 91 -70.91 -27.50 -10.80
CA GLU A 91 -72.28 -27.64 -10.25
C GLU A 91 -73.33 -26.92 -11.13
N LEU A 92 -73.06 -25.66 -11.50
CA LEU A 92 -73.94 -24.88 -12.36
C LEU A 92 -74.06 -25.44 -13.79
N ARG A 93 -73.00 -26.05 -14.33
CA ARG A 93 -73.04 -26.73 -15.64
C ARG A 93 -73.92 -27.98 -15.61
N MET A 94 -73.81 -28.77 -14.54
CA MET A 94 -74.67 -29.95 -14.35
C MET A 94 -76.14 -29.53 -14.25
N ALA A 95 -76.46 -28.52 -13.43
CA ALA A 95 -77.83 -28.00 -13.29
C ALA A 95 -78.41 -27.41 -14.59
N GLN A 96 -77.56 -26.88 -15.49
CA GLN A 96 -78.01 -26.33 -16.77
C GLN A 96 -78.28 -27.41 -17.84
N ALA A 97 -77.72 -28.61 -17.70
CA ALA A 97 -77.94 -29.72 -18.63
C ALA A 97 -79.35 -30.35 -18.51
N ASP A 98 -79.97 -30.28 -17.32
CA ASP A 98 -81.22 -30.99 -17.00
C ASP A 98 -82.51 -30.24 -17.42
N ALA A 99 -82.41 -29.00 -17.94
CA ALA A 99 -83.52 -28.03 -17.92
C ALA A 99 -84.19 -27.66 -19.27
N GLN A 100 -84.23 -28.54 -20.29
CA GLN A 100 -84.76 -28.16 -21.63
C GLN A 100 -85.82 -29.12 -22.27
N PRO A 101 -87.13 -28.74 -22.32
CA PRO A 101 -88.21 -29.52 -22.93
C PRO A 101 -88.61 -29.11 -24.38
N ARG A 102 -89.41 -29.95 -25.07
CA ARG A 102 -89.85 -29.80 -26.49
C ARG A 102 -91.38 -29.98 -26.69
N THR A 103 -92.05 -29.12 -27.48
CA THR A 103 -93.48 -29.17 -27.94
C THR A 103 -93.71 -28.20 -29.14
N SER A 104 -94.85 -28.08 -29.88
CA SER A 104 -95.88 -29.02 -30.42
C SER A 104 -96.82 -28.27 -31.44
N LEU A 105 -98.09 -28.71 -31.63
CA LEU A 105 -99.29 -28.02 -32.24
C LEU A 105 -99.53 -28.02 -33.80
N THR A 106 -100.76 -27.80 -34.34
CA THR A 106 -102.06 -28.60 -34.39
C THR A 106 -103.18 -27.84 -35.19
N SER A 107 -104.41 -28.42 -35.37
CA SER A 107 -105.76 -27.77 -35.65
C SER A 107 -106.27 -27.58 -37.11
N THR A 108 -107.58 -27.36 -37.40
CA THR A 108 -108.79 -28.26 -37.44
C THR A 108 -110.00 -27.64 -38.23
N ASP A 109 -110.94 -28.48 -38.73
CA ASP A 109 -112.41 -28.30 -39.01
C ASP A 109 -112.94 -27.14 -39.93
N SER A 110 -114.22 -27.04 -40.37
CA SER A 110 -115.49 -27.78 -40.13
C SER A 110 -116.49 -27.72 -41.33
N LYS A 111 -117.65 -28.40 -41.24
CA LYS A 111 -118.75 -28.47 -42.25
C LYS A 111 -120.09 -28.04 -41.66
N LEU A 112 -120.94 -27.26 -42.35
CA LEU A 112 -122.37 -27.12 -41.98
C LEU A 112 -123.28 -26.46 -43.06
N LEU A 113 -124.57 -26.80 -42.96
CA LEU A 113 -125.78 -26.20 -43.58
C LEU A 113 -126.21 -26.63 -45.00
N ARG A 114 -127.41 -27.21 -45.05
CA ARG A 114 -128.04 -27.90 -46.19
C ARG A 114 -129.46 -27.34 -46.39
N ALA A 115 -129.88 -27.21 -47.65
CA ALA A 115 -131.25 -27.47 -48.15
C ALA A 115 -132.37 -26.37 -48.16
N SER A 116 -132.55 -25.62 -49.28
CA SER A 116 -133.77 -24.89 -49.78
C SER A 116 -134.46 -25.36 -51.11
N SER A 117 -135.65 -26.05 -51.11
CA SER A 117 -136.50 -26.48 -52.28
C SER A 117 -136.08 -27.61 -53.27
N ARG A 118 -136.59 -28.86 -53.17
CA ARG A 118 -136.06 -30.09 -53.84
C ARG A 118 -135.81 -30.09 -55.37
N LYS A 119 -136.65 -29.50 -56.23
CA LYS A 119 -136.43 -29.50 -57.70
C LYS A 119 -135.60 -28.30 -58.19
N TYR A 120 -135.78 -27.13 -57.56
CA TYR A 120 -134.85 -26.01 -57.76
C TYR A 120 -133.47 -26.35 -57.16
N ARG A 121 -133.38 -27.04 -56.01
CA ARG A 121 -132.15 -27.70 -55.48
C ARG A 121 -131.54 -28.67 -56.48
N SER A 122 -132.30 -29.38 -57.32
CA SER A 122 -131.67 -30.32 -58.25
C SER A 122 -130.86 -29.57 -59.32
N ALA A 123 -131.48 -28.60 -59.99
CA ALA A 123 -130.83 -27.76 -60.99
C ALA A 123 -129.87 -26.75 -60.37
N ARG A 124 -130.32 -25.96 -59.39
CA ARG A 124 -129.50 -25.02 -58.63
C ARG A 124 -128.37 -25.73 -57.90
N ALA A 125 -128.53 -26.90 -57.28
CA ALA A 125 -127.37 -27.63 -56.74
C ALA A 125 -126.63 -28.47 -57.78
N CYS A 126 -127.02 -28.51 -59.06
CA CYS A 126 -126.11 -28.92 -60.14
C CYS A 126 -125.24 -27.74 -60.58
N VAL A 127 -125.81 -26.53 -60.63
CA VAL A 127 -125.07 -25.28 -60.90
C VAL A 127 -124.25 -24.84 -59.69
N GLU A 128 -124.70 -25.04 -58.46
CA GLU A 128 -123.93 -24.84 -57.23
C GLU A 128 -122.92 -25.96 -57.10
N ARG A 129 -123.21 -27.25 -57.38
CA ARG A 129 -122.12 -28.25 -57.47
C ARG A 129 -121.08 -27.86 -58.52
N ALA A 130 -121.46 -27.43 -59.72
CA ALA A 130 -120.50 -26.98 -60.73
C ALA A 130 -119.76 -25.67 -60.32
N ARG A 131 -120.38 -24.78 -59.55
CA ARG A 131 -119.76 -23.56 -59.01
C ARG A 131 -118.92 -23.82 -57.77
N GLU A 132 -119.31 -24.78 -56.93
CA GLU A 132 -118.58 -25.31 -55.78
C GLU A 132 -117.37 -26.08 -56.29
N GLU A 133 -117.52 -26.94 -57.31
CA GLU A 133 -116.43 -27.60 -58.03
C GLU A 133 -115.51 -26.57 -58.70
N LEU A 134 -116.03 -25.53 -59.37
CA LEU A 134 -115.20 -24.45 -59.90
C LEU A 134 -114.54 -23.59 -58.81
N MET A 135 -115.20 -23.32 -57.69
CA MET A 135 -114.64 -22.59 -56.56
C MET A 135 -113.63 -23.46 -55.79
N GLU A 136 -113.84 -24.77 -55.72
CA GLU A 136 -112.95 -25.74 -55.09
C GLU A 136 -111.74 -26.00 -55.99
N ILE A 137 -111.91 -26.11 -57.31
CA ILE A 137 -110.82 -26.13 -58.29
C ILE A 137 -110.05 -24.82 -58.25
N ASN A 138 -110.71 -23.66 -58.21
CA ASN A 138 -110.02 -22.37 -58.07
C ASN A 138 -109.34 -22.23 -56.70
N ALA A 139 -109.94 -22.71 -55.61
CA ALA A 139 -109.31 -22.71 -54.28
C ALA A 139 -108.13 -23.69 -54.21
N LYS A 140 -108.25 -24.88 -54.81
CA LYS A 140 -107.14 -25.83 -55.01
C LYS A 140 -106.04 -25.24 -55.87
N LEU A 141 -106.37 -24.46 -56.90
CA LEU A 141 -105.43 -23.83 -57.82
C LEU A 141 -104.76 -22.58 -57.21
N VAL A 142 -105.48 -21.79 -56.41
CA VAL A 142 -104.92 -20.70 -55.58
C VAL A 142 -104.04 -21.28 -54.47
N SER A 143 -104.50 -22.32 -53.77
CA SER A 143 -103.70 -23.05 -52.76
C SER A 143 -102.47 -23.70 -53.37
N ALA A 144 -102.57 -24.30 -54.55
CA ALA A 144 -101.42 -24.84 -55.29
C ALA A 144 -100.46 -23.73 -55.72
N ARG A 145 -100.96 -22.59 -56.22
CA ARG A 145 -100.13 -21.42 -56.55
C ARG A 145 -99.45 -20.84 -55.30
N GLN A 146 -100.15 -20.70 -54.19
CA GLN A 146 -99.61 -20.26 -52.90
C GLN A 146 -98.55 -21.23 -52.38
N ARG A 147 -98.82 -22.55 -52.39
CA ARG A 147 -97.87 -23.60 -52.01
C ARG A 147 -96.65 -23.61 -52.92
N LEU A 148 -96.82 -23.35 -54.21
CA LEU A 148 -95.71 -23.28 -55.18
C LEU A 148 -94.90 -21.98 -55.03
N HIS A 149 -95.54 -20.86 -54.69
CA HIS A 149 -94.86 -19.63 -54.27
C HIS A 149 -94.11 -19.81 -52.95
N GLU A 150 -94.70 -20.48 -51.96
CA GLU A 150 -94.08 -20.77 -50.66
C GLU A 150 -92.90 -21.74 -50.82
N LEU A 151 -93.02 -22.78 -51.67
CA LEU A 151 -91.91 -23.65 -52.03
C LEU A 151 -90.80 -22.92 -52.80
N ARG A 152 -91.14 -21.99 -53.71
CA ARG A 152 -90.15 -21.12 -54.37
C ARG A 152 -89.49 -20.16 -53.39
N ARG A 153 -90.24 -19.59 -52.43
CA ARG A 153 -89.72 -18.74 -51.36
C ARG A 153 -88.77 -19.52 -50.46
N ARG A 154 -89.18 -20.69 -49.97
CA ARG A 154 -88.35 -21.63 -49.18
C ARG A 154 -87.11 -22.09 -49.93
N ARG A 155 -87.20 -22.41 -51.23
CA ARG A 155 -86.04 -22.76 -52.05
C ARG A 155 -85.10 -21.58 -52.24
N SER A 156 -85.62 -20.37 -52.44
CA SER A 156 -84.81 -19.14 -52.51
C SER A 156 -84.11 -18.84 -51.17
N THR A 157 -84.81 -18.96 -50.04
CA THR A 157 -84.22 -18.74 -48.71
C THR A 157 -83.22 -19.83 -48.35
N SER A 158 -83.51 -21.12 -48.58
CA SER A 158 -82.53 -22.21 -48.35
C SER A 158 -81.31 -22.09 -49.25
N HIS A 159 -81.46 -21.67 -50.51
CA HIS A 159 -80.31 -21.48 -51.40
C HIS A 159 -79.46 -20.27 -50.97
N LYS A 160 -80.09 -19.13 -50.60
CA LYS A 160 -79.39 -17.99 -50.00
C LYS A 160 -78.68 -18.37 -48.69
N LEU A 161 -79.35 -19.12 -47.80
CA LEU A 161 -78.76 -19.61 -46.55
C LEU A 161 -77.59 -20.58 -46.81
N SER A 162 -77.70 -21.48 -47.78
CA SER A 162 -76.62 -22.42 -48.16
C SER A 162 -75.40 -21.71 -48.78
N VAL A 163 -75.62 -20.72 -49.65
CA VAL A 163 -74.51 -19.92 -50.22
C VAL A 163 -73.86 -19.06 -49.15
N THR A 164 -74.64 -18.42 -48.26
CA THR A 164 -74.09 -17.63 -47.15
C THR A 164 -73.44 -18.50 -46.06
N SER A 165 -73.89 -19.74 -45.80
CA SER A 165 -73.25 -20.63 -44.85
C SER A 165 -71.95 -21.21 -45.40
N ALA A 166 -71.89 -21.56 -46.69
CA ALA A 166 -70.65 -21.95 -47.35
C ALA A 166 -69.63 -20.81 -47.40
N ALA A 167 -70.07 -19.58 -47.69
CA ALA A 167 -69.22 -18.38 -47.64
C ALA A 167 -68.72 -18.09 -46.21
N ARG A 168 -69.61 -18.11 -45.20
CA ARG A 168 -69.23 -17.95 -43.78
C ARG A 168 -68.32 -19.06 -43.27
N SER A 169 -68.47 -20.29 -43.74
CA SER A 169 -67.58 -21.41 -43.38
C SER A 169 -66.16 -21.20 -43.95
N ARG A 170 -66.05 -20.76 -45.22
CA ARG A 170 -64.76 -20.37 -45.81
C ARG A 170 -64.13 -19.19 -45.09
N GLN A 171 -64.92 -18.15 -44.77
CA GLN A 171 -64.45 -16.97 -44.04
C GLN A 171 -64.01 -17.32 -42.61
N SER A 172 -64.78 -18.14 -41.89
CA SER A 172 -64.41 -18.66 -40.57
C SER A 172 -63.09 -19.45 -40.62
N ARG A 173 -62.88 -20.26 -41.66
CA ARG A 173 -61.61 -20.97 -41.86
C ARG A 173 -60.44 -20.03 -42.10
N THR A 174 -60.58 -19.02 -42.97
CA THR A 174 -59.52 -18.02 -43.18
C THR A 174 -59.27 -17.20 -41.91
N ASP A 175 -60.30 -16.87 -41.14
CA ASP A 175 -60.16 -16.15 -39.86
C ASP A 175 -59.42 -17.00 -38.81
N ILE A 176 -59.66 -18.32 -38.77
CA ILE A 176 -58.93 -19.28 -37.92
C ILE A 176 -57.48 -19.40 -38.39
N GLU A 177 -57.22 -19.50 -39.69
CA GLU A 177 -55.87 -19.58 -40.26
C GLU A 177 -55.07 -18.29 -39.99
N ILE A 178 -55.70 -17.10 -40.10
CA ILE A 178 -55.10 -15.80 -39.75
C ILE A 178 -54.80 -15.72 -38.24
N ARG A 179 -55.72 -16.14 -37.37
CA ARG A 179 -55.50 -16.17 -35.91
C ARG A 179 -54.40 -17.15 -35.51
N ALA A 180 -54.35 -18.32 -36.12
CA ALA A 180 -53.30 -19.32 -35.89
C ALA A 180 -51.93 -18.87 -36.42
N HIS A 181 -51.90 -18.10 -37.51
CA HIS A 181 -50.68 -17.47 -37.99
C HIS A 181 -50.20 -16.36 -37.05
N ALA A 182 -51.12 -15.50 -36.58
CA ALA A 182 -50.82 -14.46 -35.61
C ALA A 182 -50.31 -15.03 -34.27
N SER A 183 -50.92 -16.10 -33.76
CA SER A 183 -50.43 -16.75 -32.52
C SER A 183 -49.07 -17.43 -32.71
N ARG A 184 -48.80 -18.03 -33.88
CA ARG A 184 -47.46 -18.57 -34.20
C ARG A 184 -46.39 -17.48 -34.30
N LEU A 185 -46.72 -16.30 -34.84
CA LEU A 185 -45.80 -15.15 -34.84
C LEU A 185 -45.54 -14.63 -33.43
N GLN A 186 -46.57 -14.58 -32.57
CA GLN A 186 -46.41 -14.21 -31.16
C GLN A 186 -45.56 -15.23 -30.40
N LEU A 187 -45.78 -16.54 -30.60
CA LEU A 187 -44.94 -17.58 -30.00
C LEU A 187 -43.49 -17.45 -30.43
N ARG A 188 -43.21 -17.27 -31.74
CA ARG A 188 -41.83 -17.02 -32.22
C ARG A 188 -41.19 -15.76 -31.64
N GLY A 189 -41.97 -14.70 -31.43
CA GLY A 189 -41.48 -13.48 -30.78
C GLY A 189 -41.14 -13.70 -29.30
N LEU A 190 -41.91 -14.53 -28.60
CA LEU A 190 -41.63 -14.92 -27.22
C LEU A 190 -40.46 -15.91 -27.11
N GLU A 191 -40.37 -16.88 -28.03
CA GLU A 191 -39.23 -17.80 -28.16
C GLU A 191 -37.92 -17.03 -28.36
N ALA A 192 -37.87 -16.13 -29.35
CA ALA A 192 -36.70 -15.27 -29.59
C ALA A 192 -36.38 -14.35 -28.38
N HIS A 193 -37.38 -13.84 -27.67
CA HIS A 193 -37.13 -13.04 -26.46
C HIS A 193 -36.54 -13.89 -25.33
N VAL A 194 -37.05 -15.12 -25.11
CA VAL A 194 -36.48 -16.06 -24.15
C VAL A 194 -35.03 -16.40 -24.51
N GLU A 195 -34.73 -16.66 -25.79
CA GLU A 195 -33.36 -16.86 -26.27
C GLU A 195 -32.45 -15.67 -25.92
N THR A 196 -32.88 -14.44 -26.21
CA THR A 196 -32.09 -13.23 -25.86
C THR A 196 -31.85 -13.04 -24.36
N GLU A 197 -32.83 -13.36 -23.50
CA GLU A 197 -32.65 -13.27 -22.05
C GLU A 197 -31.83 -14.45 -21.49
N THR A 198 -31.86 -15.64 -22.12
CA THR A 198 -30.93 -16.74 -21.76
C THR A 198 -29.49 -16.42 -22.14
N ASP A 199 -29.25 -15.80 -23.30
CA ASP A 199 -27.91 -15.33 -23.70
C ASP A 199 -27.41 -14.23 -22.75
N ARG A 200 -28.28 -13.31 -22.36
CA ARG A 200 -27.99 -12.26 -21.38
C ARG A 200 -27.66 -12.85 -20.01
N LEU A 201 -28.42 -13.85 -19.56
CA LEU A 201 -28.15 -14.54 -18.30
C LEU A 201 -26.82 -15.29 -18.35
N SER A 202 -26.47 -15.94 -19.48
CA SER A 202 -25.16 -16.58 -19.65
C SER A 202 -24.02 -15.57 -19.51
N LYS A 203 -24.11 -14.43 -20.21
CA LYS A 203 -23.10 -13.34 -20.11
C LYS A 203 -22.95 -12.79 -18.69
N LEU A 204 -24.06 -12.68 -17.95
CA LEU A 204 -24.03 -12.29 -16.53
C LEU A 204 -23.41 -13.37 -15.65
N MET A 205 -23.68 -14.66 -15.89
CA MET A 205 -23.02 -15.75 -15.16
C MET A 205 -21.52 -15.78 -15.42
N ASP A 206 -21.08 -15.54 -16.65
CA ASP A 206 -19.65 -15.52 -17.00
C ASP A 206 -18.94 -14.32 -16.35
N ALA A 207 -19.55 -13.13 -16.34
CA ALA A 207 -19.06 -11.98 -15.59
C ALA A 207 -19.01 -12.22 -14.06
N VAL A 208 -19.94 -13.02 -13.51
CA VAL A 208 -19.90 -13.44 -12.10
C VAL A 208 -18.79 -14.46 -11.83
N LYS A 209 -18.36 -15.27 -12.81
CA LYS A 209 -17.19 -16.15 -12.66
C LYS A 209 -15.90 -15.33 -12.65
N THR A 210 -15.71 -14.43 -13.61
CA THR A 210 -14.51 -13.57 -13.65
C THR A 210 -14.38 -12.73 -12.39
N LEU A 211 -15.48 -12.14 -11.90
CA LEU A 211 -15.46 -11.41 -10.63
C LEU A 211 -15.11 -12.28 -9.40
N ARG A 212 -15.41 -13.59 -9.43
CA ARG A 212 -14.99 -14.51 -8.35
C ARG A 212 -13.50 -14.82 -8.45
N GLU A 213 -13.00 -15.06 -9.66
CA GLU A 213 -11.58 -15.27 -9.93
C GLU A 213 -10.76 -14.03 -9.53
N ASP A 214 -11.23 -12.82 -9.85
CA ASP A 214 -10.64 -11.54 -9.41
C ASP A 214 -10.61 -11.41 -7.88
N ILE A 215 -11.70 -11.77 -7.20
CA ILE A 215 -11.79 -11.76 -5.72
C ILE A 215 -10.80 -12.76 -5.11
N ASP A 216 -10.70 -13.98 -5.65
CA ASP A 216 -9.75 -14.99 -5.16
C ASP A 216 -8.29 -14.54 -5.38
N VAL A 217 -7.98 -13.93 -6.53
CA VAL A 217 -6.67 -13.32 -6.79
C VAL A 217 -6.38 -12.21 -5.77
N GLN A 218 -7.33 -11.31 -5.51
CA GLN A 218 -7.17 -10.24 -4.51
C GLN A 218 -6.95 -10.79 -3.10
N PHE A 219 -7.66 -11.85 -2.69
CA PHE A 219 -7.42 -12.51 -1.40
C PHE A 219 -6.02 -13.13 -1.32
N THR A 220 -5.54 -13.80 -2.38
CA THR A 220 -4.16 -14.34 -2.37
C THR A 220 -3.09 -13.24 -2.32
N ALA A 221 -3.32 -12.10 -2.97
CA ALA A 221 -2.43 -10.95 -2.91
C ALA A 221 -2.45 -10.29 -1.52
N GLN A 222 -3.63 -10.16 -0.90
CA GLN A 222 -3.77 -9.64 0.46
C GLN A 222 -3.04 -10.54 1.47
N ASN A 223 -3.26 -11.86 1.44
CA ASN A 223 -2.60 -12.78 2.37
C ASN A 223 -1.07 -12.69 2.26
N ARG A 224 -0.51 -12.65 1.04
CA ARG A 224 0.93 -12.42 0.83
C ARG A 224 1.42 -11.09 1.40
N SER A 225 0.61 -10.04 1.31
CA SER A 225 0.95 -8.74 1.92
C SER A 225 0.92 -8.81 3.44
N ASP A 226 -0.04 -9.52 4.03
CA ASP A 226 -0.16 -9.70 5.49
C ASP A 226 1.01 -10.55 6.04
N ASP A 227 1.45 -11.58 5.28
CA ASP A 227 2.67 -12.35 5.58
C ASP A 227 3.92 -11.46 5.59
N LEU A 228 4.10 -10.61 4.56
CA LEU A 228 5.23 -9.65 4.49
C LEU A 228 5.20 -8.60 5.62
N TYR A 229 4.01 -8.17 6.08
CA TYR A 229 3.90 -7.29 7.25
C TYR A 229 4.28 -8.01 8.55
N SER A 230 3.88 -9.28 8.70
CA SER A 230 4.28 -10.15 9.83
C SER A 230 5.78 -10.44 9.85
N GLU A 231 6.43 -10.56 8.69
CA GLU A 231 7.88 -10.68 8.58
C GLU A 231 8.58 -9.40 9.04
N ARG A 232 8.18 -8.23 8.53
CA ARG A 232 8.74 -6.94 8.94
C ARG A 232 8.50 -6.60 10.41
N GLU A 233 7.37 -7.02 11.00
CA GLU A 233 7.12 -6.87 12.44
C GLU A 233 8.11 -7.70 13.25
N ARG A 234 8.43 -8.93 12.83
CA ARG A 234 9.46 -9.78 13.46
C ARG A 234 10.86 -9.18 13.33
N GLU A 235 11.25 -8.74 12.14
CA GLU A 235 12.53 -8.06 11.90
C GLU A 235 12.69 -6.82 12.80
N LEU A 236 11.65 -5.99 12.91
CA LEU A 236 11.67 -4.80 13.77
C LEU A 236 11.81 -5.16 15.26
N LEU A 237 11.15 -6.23 15.71
CA LEU A 237 11.28 -6.73 17.08
C LEU A 237 12.69 -7.27 17.37
N ASP A 238 13.35 -7.89 16.40
CA ASP A 238 14.72 -8.38 16.56
C ASP A 238 15.72 -7.22 16.57
N VAL A 239 15.57 -6.21 15.70
CA VAL A 239 16.35 -4.94 15.77
C VAL A 239 16.13 -4.22 17.12
N MET A 240 14.92 -4.26 17.68
CA MET A 240 14.65 -3.72 19.02
C MET A 240 15.36 -4.51 20.15
N ARG A 241 15.54 -5.83 19.99
CA ARG A 241 16.33 -6.65 20.94
C ARG A 241 17.82 -6.36 20.81
N GLU A 242 18.34 -6.30 19.59
CA GLU A 242 19.76 -5.99 19.32
C GLU A 242 20.14 -4.60 19.83
N THR A 243 19.28 -3.60 19.61
CA THR A 243 19.52 -2.24 20.13
C THR A 243 19.41 -2.17 21.66
N SER A 244 18.51 -2.94 22.30
CA SER A 244 18.49 -3.07 23.76
C SER A 244 19.78 -3.69 24.29
N PHE A 245 20.24 -4.77 23.67
CA PHE A 245 21.50 -5.44 24.02
C PHE A 245 22.72 -4.53 23.82
N LEU A 246 22.77 -3.76 22.73
CA LEU A 246 23.84 -2.78 22.49
C LEU A 246 23.86 -1.68 23.57
N VAL A 247 22.69 -1.20 24.02
CA VAL A 247 22.58 -0.25 25.13
C VAL A 247 23.09 -0.87 26.44
N GLU A 248 22.78 -2.13 26.73
CA GLU A 248 23.31 -2.85 27.89
C GLU A 248 24.85 -2.96 27.83
N VAL A 249 25.41 -3.35 26.69
CA VAL A 249 26.88 -3.40 26.48
C VAL A 249 27.52 -2.02 26.63
N CYS A 250 26.92 -0.96 26.08
CA CYS A 250 27.42 0.40 26.24
C CYS A 250 27.39 0.86 27.71
N ASN A 251 26.36 0.47 28.48
CA ASN A 251 26.30 0.80 29.91
C ASN A 251 27.42 0.11 30.69
N VAL A 252 27.68 -1.18 30.45
CA VAL A 252 28.81 -1.91 31.07
C VAL A 252 30.15 -1.24 30.73
N LEU A 253 30.38 -0.86 29.47
CA LEU A 253 31.60 -0.15 29.07
C LEU A 253 31.74 1.25 29.72
N PHE A 254 30.63 1.92 30.03
CA PHE A 254 30.66 3.17 30.80
C PHE A 254 30.97 2.93 32.28
N GLU A 255 30.42 1.88 32.89
CA GLU A 255 30.75 1.46 34.27
C GLU A 255 32.24 1.11 34.39
N GLU A 256 32.78 0.26 33.49
CA GLU A 256 34.21 -0.09 33.45
C GLU A 256 35.12 1.13 33.26
N ARG A 257 34.73 2.07 32.39
CA ARG A 257 35.47 3.33 32.18
C ARG A 257 35.52 4.16 33.46
N ASP A 258 34.40 4.27 34.16
CA ASP A 258 34.29 5.12 35.36
C ASP A 258 35.04 4.50 36.55
N ASP A 259 35.05 3.16 36.66
CA ASP A 259 35.92 2.41 37.58
C ASP A 259 37.41 2.64 37.27
N CYS A 260 37.82 2.59 36.00
CA CYS A 260 39.20 2.90 35.59
C CYS A 260 39.60 4.34 35.91
N GLN A 261 38.69 5.30 35.72
CA GLN A 261 38.94 6.71 36.11
C GLN A 261 39.06 6.87 37.62
N LEU A 262 38.26 6.15 38.40
CA LEU A 262 38.32 6.16 39.87
C LEU A 262 39.66 5.58 40.37
N GLN A 263 40.11 4.46 39.80
CA GLN A 263 41.42 3.86 40.12
C GLN A 263 42.58 4.79 39.74
N LEU A 264 42.52 5.44 38.57
CA LEU A 264 43.54 6.41 38.13
C LEU A 264 43.58 7.63 39.05
N ALA A 265 42.43 8.16 39.47
CA ALA A 265 42.34 9.26 40.44
C ALA A 265 42.79 8.85 41.84
N GLU A 266 42.67 7.57 42.21
CA GLU A 266 43.23 7.03 43.46
C GLU A 266 44.75 6.91 43.39
N MET A 267 45.32 6.35 42.32
CA MET A 267 46.77 6.29 42.12
C MET A 267 47.41 7.69 42.05
N GLN A 268 46.74 8.68 41.46
CA GLN A 268 47.20 10.07 41.50
C GLN A 268 47.21 10.63 42.94
N ARG A 269 46.21 10.29 43.76
CA ARG A 269 46.17 10.68 45.18
C ARG A 269 47.27 9.99 46.00
N THR A 270 47.55 8.71 45.78
CA THR A 270 48.64 8.02 46.48
C THR A 270 50.00 8.55 46.05
N ALA A 271 50.24 8.75 44.74
CA ALA A 271 51.49 9.31 44.23
C ALA A 271 51.74 10.75 44.73
N ALA A 272 50.68 11.57 44.84
CA ALA A 272 50.80 12.91 45.41
C ALA A 272 51.14 12.87 46.92
N ALA A 273 50.53 11.97 47.69
CA ALA A 273 50.83 11.80 49.11
C ALA A 273 52.25 11.22 49.35
N GLU A 274 52.70 10.30 48.50
CA GLU A 274 54.08 9.80 48.51
C GLU A 274 55.08 10.91 48.16
N HIS A 275 54.79 11.73 47.15
CA HIS A 275 55.63 12.89 46.80
C HIS A 275 55.72 13.91 47.95
N GLU A 276 54.60 14.24 48.60
CA GLU A 276 54.58 15.10 49.80
C GLU A 276 55.42 14.51 50.94
N ALA A 277 55.34 13.18 51.16
CA ALA A 277 56.17 12.49 52.15
C ALA A 277 57.67 12.49 51.79
N TYR A 278 58.02 12.36 50.50
CA TYR A 278 59.40 12.47 50.03
C TYR A 278 59.95 13.89 50.20
N GLU A 279 59.19 14.93 49.84
CA GLU A 279 59.58 16.33 50.05
C GLU A 279 59.77 16.64 51.55
N HIS A 280 58.87 16.16 52.42
CA HIS A 280 59.03 16.29 53.87
C HIS A 280 60.32 15.63 54.37
N ALA A 281 60.58 14.38 54.00
CA ALA A 281 61.79 13.66 54.37
C ALA A 281 63.07 14.33 53.82
N PHE A 282 63.00 14.91 52.62
CA PHE A 282 64.11 15.67 52.02
C PHE A 282 64.40 16.97 52.79
N VAL A 283 63.36 17.73 53.16
CA VAL A 283 63.50 18.93 54.01
C VAL A 283 64.08 18.59 55.38
N GLU A 284 63.68 17.47 55.99
CA GLU A 284 64.28 16.99 57.23
C GLU A 284 65.76 16.63 57.06
N LEU A 285 66.13 15.96 55.96
CA LEU A 285 67.51 15.58 55.66
C LEU A 285 68.40 16.83 55.47
N VAL A 286 67.94 17.82 54.70
CA VAL A 286 68.62 19.11 54.52
C VAL A 286 68.78 19.83 55.86
N ALA A 287 67.74 19.84 56.71
CA ALA A 287 67.83 20.44 58.04
C ALA A 287 68.81 19.70 58.98
N VAL A 288 68.99 18.38 58.82
CA VAL A 288 70.03 17.60 59.52
C VAL A 288 71.42 17.94 58.97
N GLU A 289 71.57 18.06 57.65
CA GLU A 289 72.85 18.44 57.04
C GLU A 289 73.27 19.85 57.48
N ASP A 290 72.35 20.82 57.51
CA ASP A 290 72.65 22.18 58.00
C ASP A 290 72.99 22.20 59.48
N ARG A 291 72.34 21.38 60.32
CA ARG A 291 72.76 21.19 61.73
C ARG A 291 74.18 20.65 61.79
N ASP A 292 74.54 19.64 61.00
CA ASP A 292 75.90 19.07 60.95
C ASP A 292 76.94 20.07 60.39
N ARG A 293 76.57 20.88 59.39
CA ARG A 293 77.41 22.01 58.92
C ARG A 293 77.66 23.00 60.06
N THR A 294 76.64 23.37 60.85
CA THR A 294 76.81 24.29 61.99
C THR A 294 77.56 23.69 63.17
N THR A 295 77.49 22.38 63.42
CA THR A 295 78.34 21.74 64.45
C THR A 295 79.78 21.62 63.95
N LYS A 296 80.01 21.27 62.69
CA LYS A 296 81.35 21.23 62.07
C LYS A 296 82.03 22.59 62.04
N THR A 297 81.32 23.69 61.76
CA THR A 297 81.89 25.04 61.85
C THR A 297 82.25 25.40 63.30
N ARG A 298 81.34 25.18 64.26
CA ARG A 298 81.64 25.39 65.69
C ARG A 298 82.82 24.55 66.19
N LEU A 299 82.96 23.30 65.74
CA LEU A 299 84.08 22.44 66.09
C LEU A 299 85.40 22.94 65.47
N ARG A 300 85.38 23.47 64.24
CA ARG A 300 86.54 24.13 63.62
C ARG A 300 86.92 25.41 64.37
N GLU A 301 85.96 26.25 64.73
CA GLU A 301 86.18 27.46 65.53
C GLU A 301 86.79 27.11 66.90
N ASN A 302 86.27 26.08 67.57
CA ASN A 302 86.81 25.61 68.84
C ASN A 302 88.22 24.98 68.69
N LEU A 303 88.49 24.26 67.59
CA LEU A 303 89.83 23.76 67.29
C LEU A 303 90.84 24.88 67.07
N VAL A 304 90.46 25.95 66.37
CA VAL A 304 91.30 27.15 66.20
C VAL A 304 91.56 27.81 67.56
N ARG A 305 90.53 28.02 68.39
CA ARG A 305 90.72 28.52 69.76
C ARG A 305 91.66 27.65 70.59
N LEU A 306 91.48 26.33 70.57
CA LEU A 306 92.38 25.39 71.25
C LEU A 306 93.82 25.44 70.71
N GLN A 307 94.01 25.69 69.41
CA GLN A 307 95.34 25.91 68.83
C GLN A 307 95.94 27.25 69.28
N ASP A 308 95.15 28.32 69.36
CA ASP A 308 95.56 29.62 69.88
C ASP A 308 95.90 29.55 71.37
N ASP A 309 95.06 28.89 72.19
CA ASP A 309 95.28 28.64 73.62
C ASP A 309 96.55 27.80 73.85
N VAL A 310 96.80 26.78 73.02
CA VAL A 310 98.03 25.97 73.08
C VAL A 310 99.24 26.79 72.62
N ALA A 311 99.11 27.63 71.59
CA ALA A 311 100.18 28.52 71.15
C ALA A 311 100.47 29.62 72.18
N GLU A 312 99.47 30.07 72.93
CA GLU A 312 99.62 30.93 74.11
C GLU A 312 100.34 30.22 75.24
N ALA A 313 99.87 29.04 75.64
CA ALA A 313 100.54 28.23 76.67
C ALA A 313 101.97 27.84 76.28
N VAL A 314 102.27 27.65 74.99
CA VAL A 314 103.64 27.47 74.48
C VAL A 314 104.45 28.77 74.59
N ARG A 315 103.90 29.93 74.20
CA ARG A 315 104.57 31.23 74.38
C ARG A 315 104.85 31.55 75.86
N GLU A 316 103.88 31.30 76.75
CA GLU A 316 104.02 31.43 78.20
C GLU A 316 105.05 30.44 78.75
N ARG A 317 105.02 29.18 78.30
CA ARG A 317 106.00 28.17 78.68
C ARG A 317 107.39 28.53 78.15
N GLU A 318 107.54 29.07 76.95
CA GLU A 318 108.82 29.51 76.41
C GLU A 318 109.35 30.73 77.18
N ALA A 319 108.50 31.67 77.55
CA ALA A 319 108.86 32.78 78.44
C ALA A 319 109.28 32.27 79.84
N ALA A 320 108.55 31.32 80.42
CA ALA A 320 108.90 30.68 81.68
C ALA A 320 110.17 29.80 81.55
N GLU A 321 110.38 29.12 80.43
CA GLU A 321 111.60 28.37 80.13
C GLU A 321 112.78 29.27 79.81
N LEU A 322 112.57 30.53 79.41
CA LEU A 322 113.62 31.55 79.34
C LEU A 322 114.02 32.01 80.74
N VAL A 323 113.06 32.32 81.63
CA VAL A 323 113.34 32.60 83.05
C VAL A 323 114.03 31.42 83.73
N VAL A 324 113.53 30.20 83.53
CA VAL A 324 114.17 28.98 84.04
C VAL A 324 115.48 28.69 83.31
N ARG A 325 115.70 29.09 82.05
CA ARG A 325 117.03 29.01 81.40
C ARG A 325 118.01 30.01 81.99
N GLU A 326 117.57 31.19 82.40
CA GLU A 326 118.42 32.17 83.08
C GLU A 326 118.81 31.67 84.48
N GLU A 327 117.85 31.14 85.26
CA GLU A 327 118.14 30.46 86.53
C GLU A 327 119.01 29.20 86.34
N ARG A 328 118.74 28.40 85.30
CA ARG A 328 119.48 27.17 85.00
C ARG A 328 120.84 27.45 84.36
N ALA A 329 121.06 28.60 83.72
CA ALA A 329 122.38 29.09 83.32
C ALA A 329 123.18 29.62 84.53
N ALA A 330 122.51 30.12 85.57
CA ALA A 330 123.16 30.38 86.85
C ALA A 330 123.56 29.08 87.59
N LEU A 331 122.77 27.99 87.43
CA LEU A 331 123.00 26.69 88.10
C LEU A 331 123.83 25.66 87.30
N GLN A 332 123.88 25.71 85.96
CA GLN A 332 124.62 24.76 85.12
C GLN A 332 126.09 25.15 84.88
N ARG A 333 126.79 25.50 85.98
CA ARG A 333 128.25 25.52 86.01
C ARG A 333 128.86 24.19 86.50
N GLY A 334 128.08 23.11 86.55
CA GLY A 334 128.50 21.79 87.05
C GLY A 334 127.87 20.56 86.34
N THR A 335 128.70 19.51 86.24
CA THR A 335 128.35 18.07 86.09
C THR A 335 127.70 17.53 84.80
N VAL A 336 128.52 17.33 83.76
CA VAL A 336 129.05 16.01 83.28
C VAL A 336 128.11 14.77 83.19
N ALA A 337 127.90 14.33 81.93
CA ALA A 337 127.82 12.95 81.37
C ALA A 337 126.72 11.91 81.75
N THR A 338 126.23 11.15 80.74
CA THR A 338 126.45 9.69 80.53
C THR A 338 125.31 8.95 79.76
N ARG A 339 125.60 8.52 78.51
CA ARG A 339 125.30 7.21 77.85
C ARG A 339 123.97 6.43 78.11
N GLY A 340 123.26 5.99 77.04
CA GLY A 340 122.43 4.76 77.12
C GLY A 340 121.26 4.51 76.12
N THR A 341 121.57 3.94 74.95
CA THR A 341 120.89 2.80 74.23
C THR A 341 119.39 2.43 74.31
N SER A 342 118.88 2.02 73.12
CA SER A 342 118.08 0.82 72.75
C SER A 342 116.52 0.81 72.65
N SER A 343 116.06 0.40 71.45
CA SER A 343 114.86 -0.44 71.12
C SER A 343 113.43 0.10 71.43
N THR A 344 112.31 -0.33 70.81
CA THR A 344 112.00 -1.52 69.99
C THR A 344 110.76 -1.31 69.08
N ALA A 345 110.72 -1.96 67.92
CA ALA A 345 109.58 -2.57 67.17
C ALA A 345 108.14 -1.97 67.14
N SER A 346 107.50 -2.02 65.95
CA SER A 346 106.42 -3.01 65.63
C SER A 346 105.30 -2.48 64.69
N ASN A 347 104.79 -3.38 63.82
CA ASN A 347 103.60 -3.31 62.93
C ASN A 347 103.53 -2.23 61.81
N GLY A 348 103.04 -2.52 60.59
CA GLY A 348 102.64 -3.81 59.99
C GLY A 348 101.34 -3.74 59.17
N GLY A 349 101.32 -4.32 57.97
CA GLY A 349 100.15 -4.45 57.06
C GLY A 349 100.36 -3.71 55.73
N MET A 350 100.76 -4.34 54.63
CA MET A 350 100.06 -5.32 53.74
C MET A 350 98.85 -4.76 52.99
N GLY A 351 98.87 -4.94 51.66
CA GLY A 351 97.90 -5.85 51.03
C GLY A 351 97.13 -5.34 49.80
N LEU A 352 97.27 -6.08 48.69
CA LEU A 352 96.45 -6.15 47.46
C LEU A 352 96.44 -4.88 46.57
N GLU A 353 96.78 -4.94 45.28
CA GLU A 353 96.35 -5.81 44.16
C GLU A 353 94.93 -5.51 43.66
N GLY A 354 94.80 -5.35 42.34
CA GLY A 354 93.53 -5.04 41.68
C GLY A 354 93.70 -4.28 40.36
N SER A 355 94.07 -5.02 39.31
CA SER A 355 93.67 -4.85 37.89
C SER A 355 93.49 -3.41 37.35
N ASN A 356 94.36 -2.86 36.48
CA ASN A 356 94.84 -3.40 35.20
C ASN A 356 93.73 -3.63 34.16
N GLU A 357 93.32 -2.55 33.49
CA GLU A 357 92.83 -2.59 32.11
C GLU A 357 93.22 -1.28 31.41
N ARG A 358 94.31 -1.35 30.64
CA ARG A 358 94.54 -0.46 29.51
C ARG A 358 93.84 -1.13 28.34
N GLU A 359 92.78 -0.53 27.84
CA GLU A 359 92.41 -0.74 26.43
C GLU A 359 93.16 0.31 25.62
N ASP A 360 94.29 -0.12 25.06
CA ASP A 360 94.84 0.49 23.86
C ASP A 360 93.80 0.26 22.74
N VAL A 361 92.94 1.25 22.48
CA VAL A 361 92.03 1.23 21.33
C VAL A 361 92.82 1.70 20.12
N ASP A 362 93.08 0.77 19.20
CA ASP A 362 93.93 0.98 18.04
C ASP A 362 93.47 2.15 17.14
N ASP A 363 94.46 2.91 16.69
CA ASP A 363 94.42 3.97 15.68
C ASP A 363 94.14 3.39 14.28
N ASP A 364 92.93 2.84 14.10
CA ASP A 364 92.53 2.22 12.84
C ASP A 364 92.08 3.29 11.83
N GLY A 365 93.05 3.77 11.06
CA GLY A 365 92.97 4.87 10.09
C GLY A 365 92.07 4.62 8.87
N ASN A 366 90.77 4.38 9.11
CA ASN A 366 89.72 4.29 8.09
C ASN A 366 88.49 5.18 8.39
N GLY A 367 88.54 5.97 9.48
CA GLY A 367 87.45 6.84 9.92
C GLY A 367 87.10 7.97 8.93
N SER A 368 88.02 8.38 8.06
CA SER A 368 87.77 9.46 7.09
C SER A 368 86.65 9.14 6.09
N GLU A 369 86.57 7.90 5.59
CA GLU A 369 85.47 7.51 4.70
C GLU A 369 84.14 7.38 5.45
N GLY A 370 84.16 6.94 6.72
CA GLY A 370 82.96 6.89 7.57
C GLY A 370 82.39 8.29 7.80
N ILE A 371 83.23 9.23 8.23
CA ILE A 371 82.86 10.63 8.47
C ILE A 371 82.43 11.31 7.16
N GLN A 372 83.13 11.06 6.05
CA GLN A 372 82.79 11.69 4.77
C GLN A 372 81.48 11.14 4.18
N ARG A 373 81.20 9.84 4.32
CA ARG A 373 79.87 9.27 3.98
C ARG A 373 78.77 9.84 4.88
N GLN A 374 79.02 10.02 6.18
CA GLN A 374 78.08 10.67 7.09
C GLN A 374 77.84 12.13 6.70
N LEU A 375 78.87 12.89 6.33
CA LEU A 375 78.74 14.27 5.85
C LEU A 375 77.95 14.33 4.54
N GLU A 376 78.21 13.45 3.57
CA GLU A 376 77.37 13.33 2.37
C GLU A 376 75.91 12.97 2.71
N GLU A 377 75.68 12.16 3.74
CA GLU A 377 74.33 11.82 4.20
C GLU A 377 73.64 13.03 4.83
N PHE A 378 74.34 13.78 5.69
CA PHE A 378 73.84 15.03 6.27
C PHE A 378 73.58 16.11 5.22
N GLU A 379 74.44 16.26 4.20
CA GLU A 379 74.21 17.15 3.06
C GLU A 379 72.96 16.74 2.26
N ARG A 380 72.74 15.44 2.03
CA ARG A 380 71.50 14.92 1.40
C ARG A 380 70.28 15.18 2.27
N TYR A 381 70.36 15.00 3.59
CA TYR A 381 69.27 15.31 4.51
C TYR A 381 68.95 16.80 4.55
N LEU A 382 69.96 17.67 4.66
CA LEU A 382 69.79 19.12 4.64
C LEU A 382 69.21 19.61 3.29
N THR A 383 69.69 19.08 2.17
CA THR A 383 69.13 19.39 0.84
C THR A 383 67.65 18.98 0.74
N ARG A 384 67.28 17.82 1.30
CA ARG A 384 65.89 17.35 1.31
C ARG A 384 65.01 18.15 2.28
N LEU A 385 65.55 18.62 3.40
CA LEU A 385 64.87 19.50 4.34
C LEU A 385 64.67 20.91 3.77
N ALA A 386 65.66 21.46 3.05
CA ALA A 386 65.54 22.71 2.29
C ALA A 386 64.43 22.63 1.23
N GLN A 387 64.38 21.53 0.46
CA GLN A 387 63.30 21.26 -0.49
C GLN A 387 61.90 21.17 0.16
N LEU A 388 61.81 20.61 1.37
CA LEU A 388 60.55 20.51 2.12
C LEU A 388 60.13 21.82 2.79
N ALA A 389 61.09 22.62 3.27
CA ALA A 389 60.87 23.94 3.82
C ALA A 389 60.60 25.01 2.73
N GLY A 390 61.01 24.74 1.49
CA GLY A 390 60.92 25.68 0.37
C GLY A 390 61.93 26.84 0.45
N SER A 391 62.98 26.71 1.27
CA SER A 391 64.02 27.71 1.50
C SER A 391 65.38 27.04 1.64
N ASP A 392 66.40 27.60 1.00
CA ASP A 392 67.80 27.19 1.16
C ASP A 392 68.46 27.85 2.40
N ASP A 393 67.75 28.73 3.10
CA ASP A 393 68.24 29.37 4.33
C ASP A 393 68.17 28.40 5.52
N LEU A 394 69.31 28.20 6.19
CA LEU A 394 69.45 27.27 7.31
C LEU A 394 68.56 27.68 8.50
N ASP A 395 68.36 28.98 8.71
CA ASP A 395 67.48 29.50 9.77
C ASP A 395 66.00 29.11 9.52
N ASP A 396 65.55 29.14 8.27
CA ASP A 396 64.19 28.77 7.89
C ASP A 396 64.01 27.25 7.91
N VAL A 397 65.01 26.48 7.49
CA VAL A 397 65.03 25.03 7.66
C VAL A 397 64.99 24.65 9.14
N GLN A 398 65.75 25.34 10.00
CA GLN A 398 65.72 25.12 11.45
C GLN A 398 64.35 25.48 12.04
N ARG A 399 63.75 26.62 11.67
CA ARG A 399 62.38 26.98 12.07
C ARG A 399 61.36 25.96 11.59
N PHE A 400 61.49 25.45 10.37
CA PHE A 400 60.62 24.41 9.83
C PHE A 400 60.76 23.09 10.60
N VAL A 401 61.97 22.69 11.00
CA VAL A 401 62.24 21.43 11.72
C VAL A 401 61.88 21.51 13.22
N CYS A 402 62.18 22.63 13.89
CA CYS A 402 61.91 22.81 15.31
C CYS A 402 60.48 23.34 15.58
N GLY A 403 59.94 24.23 14.76
CA GLY A 403 58.65 24.90 15.00
C GLY A 403 57.41 23.99 14.95
N GLY A 404 57.56 22.79 14.40
CA GLY A 404 56.53 21.74 14.39
C GLY A 404 57.07 20.37 14.78
N SER A 405 58.17 20.30 15.56
CA SER A 405 58.73 19.03 16.04
C SER A 405 57.69 18.21 16.79
N ASP A 406 56.95 18.88 17.67
CA ASP A 406 56.09 18.22 18.66
C ASP A 406 54.80 17.70 18.01
N GLU A 407 54.20 18.48 17.11
CA GLU A 407 53.06 18.04 16.29
C GLU A 407 53.43 16.88 15.37
N ARG A 408 54.60 16.94 14.72
CA ARG A 408 55.07 15.82 13.87
C ARG A 408 55.46 14.59 14.69
N PHE A 409 55.97 14.77 15.91
CA PHE A 409 56.23 13.67 16.83
C PHE A 409 54.91 13.00 17.25
N GLN A 410 53.89 13.77 17.62
CA GLN A 410 52.54 13.25 17.92
C GLN A 410 51.94 12.52 16.71
N LEU A 411 52.04 13.09 15.49
CA LEU A 411 51.60 12.42 14.27
C LEU A 411 52.39 11.14 13.98
N TYR A 412 53.69 11.10 14.30
CA TYR A 412 54.51 9.89 14.16
C TYR A 412 54.12 8.81 15.18
N THR A 413 53.86 9.18 16.43
CA THR A 413 53.31 8.27 17.45
C THR A 413 51.94 7.72 17.04
N ALA A 414 51.04 8.58 16.54
CA ALA A 414 49.73 8.16 16.04
C ALA A 414 49.85 7.26 14.80
N LEU A 415 50.75 7.57 13.86
CA LEU A 415 50.98 6.75 12.67
C LEU A 415 51.59 5.39 13.01
N ASN A 416 52.46 5.31 14.02
CA ASN A 416 52.96 4.03 14.53
C ASN A 416 51.85 3.23 15.22
N HIS A 417 51.00 3.86 16.04
CA HIS A 417 49.85 3.17 16.65
C HIS A 417 48.90 2.61 15.58
N ILE A 418 48.57 3.39 14.55
CA ILE A 418 47.76 2.94 13.41
C ILE A 418 48.45 1.79 12.66
N ARG A 419 49.78 1.85 12.49
CA ARG A 419 50.55 0.79 11.83
C ARG A 419 50.55 -0.51 12.65
N ASP A 420 50.68 -0.41 13.98
CA ASP A 420 50.62 -1.55 14.88
C ASP A 420 49.22 -2.16 14.89
N ASP A 421 48.16 -1.35 14.88
CA ASP A 421 46.77 -1.83 14.78
C ASP A 421 46.46 -2.46 13.42
N ILE A 422 46.96 -1.90 12.32
CA ILE A 422 46.92 -2.56 11.01
C ILE A 422 47.61 -3.92 11.10
N SER A 423 48.81 -4.00 11.69
CA SER A 423 49.52 -5.28 11.82
C SER A 423 48.77 -6.31 12.67
N LYS A 424 48.08 -5.89 13.75
CA LYS A 424 47.19 -6.76 14.54
C LYS A 424 46.01 -7.25 13.71
N LEU A 425 45.30 -6.35 13.03
CA LEU A 425 44.16 -6.69 12.18
C LEU A 425 44.55 -7.60 11.01
N GLU A 426 45.75 -7.45 10.44
CA GLU A 426 46.28 -8.38 9.44
C GLU A 426 46.61 -9.75 10.04
N GLN A 427 47.16 -9.82 11.25
CA GLN A 427 47.40 -11.07 11.97
C GLN A 427 46.08 -11.79 12.33
N GLU A 428 45.04 -11.06 12.73
CA GLU A 428 43.69 -11.57 12.99
C GLU A 428 43.03 -12.07 11.70
N ARG A 429 43.04 -11.27 10.62
CA ARG A 429 42.59 -11.69 9.29
C ARG A 429 43.27 -12.98 8.84
N ASP A 430 44.59 -13.05 8.97
CA ASP A 430 45.36 -14.22 8.54
C ASP A 430 45.17 -15.41 9.49
N ALA A 431 44.80 -15.19 10.75
CA ALA A 431 44.39 -16.24 11.68
C ALA A 431 43.03 -16.82 11.32
N LEU A 432 42.03 -15.97 11.06
CA LEU A 432 40.70 -16.37 10.60
C LEU A 432 40.77 -17.08 9.25
N LEU A 433 41.56 -16.59 8.29
CA LEU A 433 41.77 -17.27 6.99
C LEU A 433 42.47 -18.63 7.15
N ARG A 434 43.37 -18.77 8.12
CA ARG A 434 43.97 -20.08 8.47
C ARG A 434 42.97 -21.00 9.16
N GLU A 435 42.06 -20.47 9.97
CA GLU A 435 40.99 -21.23 10.62
C GLU A 435 39.95 -21.70 9.60
N THR A 436 39.49 -20.85 8.68
CA THR A 436 38.59 -21.26 7.60
C THR A 436 39.26 -22.28 6.69
N ALA A 437 40.52 -22.07 6.28
CA ALA A 437 41.26 -23.03 5.45
C ALA A 437 41.56 -24.35 6.18
N ALA A 438 41.76 -24.33 7.49
CA ALA A 438 41.92 -25.54 8.30
C ALA A 438 40.60 -26.30 8.48
N ASN A 439 39.47 -25.58 8.62
CA ASN A 439 38.14 -26.18 8.64
C ASN A 439 37.79 -26.78 7.26
N GLU A 440 38.12 -26.10 6.15
CA GLU A 440 37.95 -26.62 4.79
C GLU A 440 38.82 -27.87 4.53
N MET A 441 40.12 -27.83 4.85
CA MET A 441 41.02 -28.98 4.62
C MET A 441 40.88 -30.10 5.67
N GLY A 442 40.29 -29.82 6.84
CA GLY A 442 40.00 -30.82 7.88
C GLY A 442 38.90 -31.79 7.47
N ILE A 443 38.03 -31.40 6.53
CA ILE A 443 36.90 -32.21 6.05
C ILE A 443 37.36 -33.36 5.12
N GLU A 444 38.48 -33.22 4.39
CA GLU A 444 38.91 -34.23 3.40
C GLU A 444 39.77 -35.39 3.94
N LYS A 445 40.19 -35.37 5.23
CA LYS A 445 41.07 -36.41 5.80
C LYS A 445 40.53 -37.10 7.06
N GLY A 446 39.27 -36.91 7.38
CA GLY A 446 38.56 -37.66 8.42
C GLY A 446 38.01 -39.00 7.90
N GLU A 447 38.86 -40.01 7.74
CA GLU A 447 38.37 -41.38 7.52
C GLU A 447 37.60 -41.89 8.76
N GLY A 448 36.27 -41.90 8.68
CA GLY A 448 35.39 -42.61 9.63
C GLY A 448 34.76 -41.76 10.73
N GLY A 449 33.64 -41.09 10.43
CA GLY A 449 32.76 -40.51 11.45
C GLY A 449 31.51 -39.85 10.86
N GLU A 450 30.34 -40.45 11.05
CA GLU A 450 29.02 -40.03 10.51
C GLU A 450 28.47 -38.70 11.10
N LYS A 451 29.33 -37.77 11.53
CA LYS A 451 28.95 -36.48 12.13
C LYS A 451 29.39 -35.26 11.33
N GLY A 452 30.08 -35.43 10.20
CA GLY A 452 30.52 -34.34 9.33
C GLY A 452 29.48 -33.84 8.32
N GLU A 453 28.48 -34.66 7.95
CA GLU A 453 27.52 -34.28 6.90
C GLU A 453 26.57 -33.15 7.31
N GLU A 454 26.21 -33.04 8.59
CA GLU A 454 25.25 -32.03 9.06
C GLU A 454 25.76 -30.59 8.83
N GLY A 455 27.06 -30.34 9.01
CA GLY A 455 27.66 -29.03 8.76
C GLY A 455 27.63 -28.63 7.28
N ALA A 456 28.05 -29.52 6.39
CA ALA A 456 28.04 -29.27 4.95
C ALA A 456 26.61 -29.17 4.38
N VAL A 457 25.63 -29.88 4.97
CA VAL A 457 24.21 -29.74 4.64
C VAL A 457 23.68 -28.39 5.12
N GLN A 458 24.05 -27.93 6.32
CA GLN A 458 23.61 -26.65 6.87
C GLN A 458 24.20 -25.46 6.08
N GLU A 459 25.47 -25.52 5.69
CA GLU A 459 26.07 -24.46 4.86
C GLU A 459 25.39 -24.38 3.48
N ARG A 460 25.09 -25.53 2.86
CA ARG A 460 24.32 -25.59 1.61
C ARG A 460 22.88 -25.08 1.76
N ARG A 461 22.29 -25.14 2.95
CA ARG A 461 20.99 -24.50 3.24
C ARG A 461 21.14 -22.98 3.31
N MET A 462 22.09 -22.47 4.10
CA MET A 462 22.30 -21.02 4.18
C MET A 462 22.67 -20.39 2.84
N ARG A 463 23.48 -21.06 2.01
CA ARG A 463 23.78 -20.58 0.64
C ARG A 463 22.53 -20.50 -0.25
N LYS A 464 21.60 -21.45 -0.14
CA LYS A 464 20.32 -21.43 -0.87
C LYS A 464 19.38 -20.35 -0.34
N GLU A 465 19.30 -20.21 0.98
CA GLU A 465 18.49 -19.17 1.63
C GLU A 465 18.97 -17.76 1.23
N VAL A 466 20.28 -17.53 1.15
CA VAL A 466 20.85 -16.28 0.61
C VAL A 466 20.54 -16.11 -0.89
N GLU A 467 20.56 -17.18 -1.70
CA GLU A 467 20.20 -17.13 -3.12
C GLU A 467 18.70 -16.81 -3.33
N GLU A 468 17.81 -17.42 -2.54
CA GLU A 468 16.37 -17.16 -2.51
C GLU A 468 16.06 -15.73 -2.05
N LEU A 469 16.72 -15.24 -0.99
CA LEU A 469 16.59 -13.84 -0.54
C LEU A 469 17.08 -12.84 -1.60
N GLN A 470 18.17 -13.14 -2.33
CA GLN A 470 18.62 -12.30 -3.43
C GLN A 470 17.63 -12.27 -4.60
N GLU A 471 16.99 -13.39 -4.93
CA GLU A 471 16.00 -13.44 -6.00
C GLU A 471 14.70 -12.74 -5.60
N ASN A 472 14.22 -12.93 -4.37
CA ASN A 472 13.10 -12.18 -3.81
C ASN A 472 13.36 -10.67 -3.83
N LEU A 473 14.58 -10.23 -3.51
CA LEU A 473 14.97 -8.82 -3.57
C LEU A 473 14.96 -8.27 -5.00
N ARG A 474 15.40 -9.05 -6.00
CA ARG A 474 15.30 -8.67 -7.44
C ARG A 474 13.85 -8.56 -7.89
N GLU A 475 12.99 -9.49 -7.48
CA GLU A 475 11.57 -9.48 -7.82
C GLU A 475 10.83 -8.28 -7.19
N ILE A 476 11.10 -7.98 -5.91
CA ILE A 476 10.58 -6.77 -5.26
C ILE A 476 11.05 -5.50 -5.97
N GLN A 477 12.31 -5.42 -6.39
CA GLN A 477 12.82 -4.30 -7.17
C GLN A 477 12.13 -4.17 -8.53
N ARG A 478 11.88 -5.28 -9.23
CA ARG A 478 11.16 -5.31 -10.51
C ARG A 478 9.72 -4.83 -10.35
N VAL A 479 8.97 -5.38 -9.40
CA VAL A 479 7.58 -4.97 -9.11
C VAL A 479 7.50 -3.50 -8.68
N THR A 480 8.48 -3.01 -7.90
CA THR A 480 8.57 -1.60 -7.52
C THR A 480 8.79 -0.70 -8.75
N LEU A 481 9.69 -1.09 -9.66
CA LEU A 481 9.93 -0.38 -10.92
C LEU A 481 8.67 -0.33 -11.78
N ASP A 482 7.98 -1.46 -11.94
CA ASP A 482 6.74 -1.58 -12.70
C ASP A 482 5.65 -0.65 -12.11
N HIS A 483 5.49 -0.59 -10.79
CA HIS A 483 4.56 0.34 -10.13
C HIS A 483 4.94 1.82 -10.32
N VAL A 484 6.23 2.17 -10.28
CA VAL A 484 6.70 3.54 -10.57
C VAL A 484 6.36 3.93 -12.01
N GLN A 485 6.63 3.05 -12.99
CA GLN A 485 6.28 3.31 -14.39
C GLN A 485 4.77 3.46 -14.60
N HIS A 486 3.95 2.63 -13.96
CA HIS A 486 2.49 2.78 -14.00
C HIS A 486 2.02 4.11 -13.38
N ALA A 487 2.63 4.56 -12.28
CA ALA A 487 2.34 5.84 -11.66
C ALA A 487 2.75 7.04 -12.54
N GLU A 488 3.86 6.94 -13.27
CA GLU A 488 4.30 7.95 -14.26
C GLU A 488 3.39 7.99 -15.50
N CYS A 489 2.97 6.83 -16.02
CA CYS A 489 1.97 6.73 -17.09
C CYS A 489 0.62 7.34 -16.66
N ALA A 490 0.15 7.03 -15.45
CA ALA A 490 -1.08 7.62 -14.91
C ALA A 490 -0.95 9.14 -14.69
N LYS A 491 0.21 9.60 -14.21
CA LYS A 491 0.50 11.03 -14.04
C LYS A 491 0.50 11.77 -15.38
N THR A 492 1.22 11.27 -16.37
CA THR A 492 1.29 11.91 -17.70
C THR A 492 -0.07 11.92 -18.41
N TYR A 493 -0.88 10.86 -18.24
CA TYR A 493 -2.27 10.86 -18.68
C TYR A 493 -3.10 11.95 -17.99
N LEU A 494 -3.08 12.01 -16.65
CA LEU A 494 -3.78 13.06 -15.89
C LEU A 494 -3.35 14.47 -16.33
N ASP A 495 -2.05 14.74 -16.40
CA ASP A 495 -1.48 16.03 -16.83
C ASP A 495 -1.96 16.42 -18.25
N SER A 496 -2.17 15.44 -19.15
CA SER A 496 -2.74 15.66 -20.49
C SER A 496 -4.25 15.96 -20.49
N THR A 497 -4.99 15.48 -19.49
CA THR A 497 -6.45 15.71 -19.37
C THR A 497 -6.80 17.04 -18.71
N LEU A 498 -5.93 17.59 -17.85
CA LEU A 498 -6.15 18.89 -17.18
C LEU A 498 -6.59 20.02 -18.15
N PRO A 499 -5.90 20.31 -19.28
CA PRO A 499 -6.33 21.39 -20.19
C PRO A 499 -7.68 21.13 -20.88
N VAL A 500 -8.09 19.87 -21.02
CA VAL A 500 -9.42 19.51 -21.55
C VAL A 500 -10.51 19.83 -20.52
N ILE A 501 -10.25 19.51 -19.25
CA ILE A 501 -11.17 19.75 -18.13
C ILE A 501 -11.30 21.26 -17.85
N ASP A 502 -10.20 22.02 -17.90
CA ASP A 502 -10.19 23.49 -17.79
C ASP A 502 -11.01 24.16 -18.92
N SER A 503 -10.88 23.64 -20.14
CA SER A 503 -11.68 24.07 -21.30
C SER A 503 -13.17 23.80 -21.11
N ILE A 504 -13.54 22.61 -20.60
CA ILE A 504 -14.95 22.26 -20.30
C ILE A 504 -15.51 23.13 -19.17
N PHE A 505 -14.75 23.33 -18.08
CA PHE A 505 -15.12 24.18 -16.95
C PHE A 505 -15.42 25.61 -17.41
N THR A 506 -14.53 26.16 -18.25
CA THR A 506 -14.68 27.50 -18.84
C THR A 506 -15.86 27.57 -19.81
N ALA A 507 -16.09 26.52 -20.62
CA ALA A 507 -17.18 26.50 -21.61
C ALA A 507 -18.57 26.36 -20.98
N LEU A 508 -18.68 25.75 -19.79
CA LEU A 508 -19.93 25.61 -19.02
C LEU A 508 -20.23 26.78 -18.09
N ASP A 509 -19.33 27.77 -18.01
CA ASP A 509 -19.42 28.92 -17.10
C ASP A 509 -19.66 28.45 -15.65
N CYS A 510 -18.77 27.58 -15.18
CA CYS A 510 -18.79 27.01 -13.83
C CYS A 510 -18.28 28.02 -12.78
N ASP A 511 -18.89 28.02 -11.61
CA ASP A 511 -18.50 28.91 -10.50
C ASP A 511 -17.24 28.39 -9.80
N ASP A 512 -16.19 29.22 -9.78
CA ASP A 512 -14.89 28.93 -9.16
C ASP A 512 -14.79 29.45 -7.71
N THR A 513 -15.76 30.22 -7.22
CA THR A 513 -15.69 30.86 -5.90
C THR A 513 -15.59 29.85 -4.75
N ARG A 514 -16.25 28.69 -4.88
CA ARG A 514 -16.19 27.60 -3.89
C ARG A 514 -14.80 26.95 -3.85
N ILE A 515 -14.21 26.71 -5.02
CA ILE A 515 -12.90 26.07 -5.16
C ILE A 515 -11.80 27.00 -4.59
N VAL A 516 -11.86 28.29 -4.96
CA VAL A 516 -10.94 29.31 -4.45
C VAL A 516 -11.09 29.48 -2.92
N ALA A 517 -12.30 29.39 -2.38
CA ALA A 517 -12.54 29.52 -0.94
C ALA A 517 -11.98 28.33 -0.12
N GLU A 518 -12.04 27.11 -0.65
CA GLU A 518 -11.57 25.91 0.06
C GLU A 518 -10.07 25.66 -0.12
N HIS A 519 -9.51 25.89 -1.31
CA HIS A 519 -8.13 25.51 -1.65
C HIS A 519 -7.20 26.71 -1.90
N GLY A 520 -7.70 27.95 -1.87
CA GLY A 520 -6.90 29.17 -2.09
C GLY A 520 -6.33 29.34 -3.50
N SER A 521 -6.48 28.33 -4.36
CA SER A 521 -6.04 28.30 -5.75
C SER A 521 -7.23 28.45 -6.69
N ARG A 522 -7.08 29.28 -7.72
CA ARG A 522 -7.97 29.33 -8.89
C ARG A 522 -7.51 28.40 -10.02
N PHE A 523 -6.29 27.89 -9.94
CA PHE A 523 -5.68 27.09 -10.99
C PHE A 523 -6.03 25.61 -10.81
N LEU A 524 -6.47 24.97 -11.90
CA LEU A 524 -6.67 23.53 -11.97
C LEU A 524 -5.33 22.81 -11.74
N SER A 525 -5.23 22.13 -10.61
CA SER A 525 -4.11 21.26 -10.24
C SER A 525 -4.61 19.83 -10.03
N ARG A 526 -3.70 18.86 -9.99
CA ARG A 526 -4.05 17.46 -9.69
C ARG A 526 -4.75 17.29 -8.34
N GLU A 527 -4.41 18.12 -7.35
CA GLU A 527 -5.02 18.12 -6.01
C GLU A 527 -6.44 18.69 -6.00
N THR A 528 -6.73 19.66 -6.89
CA THR A 528 -8.06 20.31 -6.99
C THR A 528 -8.98 19.65 -8.02
N LEU A 529 -8.46 18.72 -8.82
CA LEU A 529 -9.16 18.12 -9.97
C LEU A 529 -10.56 17.57 -9.64
N GLU A 530 -10.71 16.90 -8.50
CA GLU A 530 -11.99 16.33 -8.06
C GLU A 530 -13.06 17.43 -7.81
N LEU A 531 -12.65 18.59 -7.31
CA LEU A 531 -13.55 19.73 -7.07
C LEU A 531 -13.98 20.42 -8.35
N PHE A 532 -13.07 20.52 -9.33
CA PHE A 532 -13.41 21.03 -10.66
C PHE A 532 -14.39 20.08 -11.38
N LEU A 533 -14.17 18.76 -11.28
CA LEU A 533 -15.11 17.76 -11.82
C LEU A 533 -16.47 17.81 -11.12
N ALA A 534 -16.53 17.89 -9.79
CA ALA A 534 -17.77 18.03 -9.05
C ALA A 534 -18.55 19.32 -9.40
N SER A 535 -17.84 20.42 -9.66
CA SER A 535 -18.46 21.69 -10.13
C SER A 535 -19.01 21.56 -11.55
N ILE A 536 -18.28 20.89 -12.46
CA ILE A 536 -18.76 20.55 -13.82
C ILE A 536 -20.02 19.68 -13.74
N GLU A 537 -20.02 18.63 -12.90
CA GLU A 537 -21.18 17.75 -12.70
C GLU A 537 -22.40 18.52 -12.19
N GLN A 538 -22.25 19.33 -11.13
CA GLN A 538 -23.32 20.17 -10.61
C GLN A 538 -23.89 21.10 -11.71
N ARG A 539 -23.00 21.70 -12.52
CA ARG A 539 -23.39 22.61 -13.59
C ARG A 539 -24.13 21.90 -14.73
N LEU A 540 -23.70 20.69 -15.08
CA LEU A 540 -24.40 19.83 -16.05
C LEU A 540 -25.79 19.41 -15.54
N GLU A 541 -25.93 19.08 -14.25
CA GLU A 541 -27.24 18.79 -13.64
C GLU A 541 -28.19 20.00 -13.71
N GLU A 542 -27.70 21.21 -13.44
CA GLU A 542 -28.47 22.45 -13.59
C GLU A 542 -28.96 22.64 -15.04
N TYR A 543 -28.07 22.49 -16.04
CA TYR A 543 -28.43 22.58 -17.46
C TYR A 543 -29.45 21.50 -17.86
N MET A 544 -29.28 20.25 -17.39
CA MET A 544 -30.23 19.17 -17.64
C MET A 544 -31.59 19.47 -17.00
N ALA A 545 -31.63 19.98 -15.77
CA ALA A 545 -32.88 20.35 -15.10
C ALA A 545 -33.64 21.45 -15.86
N VAL A 546 -32.94 22.50 -16.31
CA VAL A 546 -33.53 23.57 -17.14
C VAL A 546 -34.02 23.02 -18.49
N TRP A 547 -33.26 22.14 -19.13
CA TRP A 547 -33.66 21.50 -20.39
C TRP A 547 -34.91 20.61 -20.23
N VAL A 548 -34.95 19.78 -19.19
CA VAL A 548 -36.10 18.93 -18.85
C VAL A 548 -37.34 19.77 -18.54
N GLN A 549 -37.22 20.88 -17.80
CA GLN A 549 -38.33 21.80 -17.53
C GLN A 549 -38.80 22.58 -18.77
N SER A 550 -37.88 22.91 -19.69
CA SER A 550 -38.19 23.58 -20.96
C SER A 550 -38.88 22.66 -21.97
N ARG A 551 -38.69 21.34 -21.85
CA ARG A 551 -39.26 20.32 -22.75
C ARG A 551 -40.80 20.28 -22.77
N PRO A 552 -41.53 20.17 -21.64
CA PRO A 552 -42.99 20.18 -21.65
C PRO A 552 -43.55 21.49 -22.19
N GLN A 553 -42.93 22.66 -21.92
CA GLN A 553 -43.42 23.93 -22.46
C GLN A 553 -43.32 23.96 -23.99
N LYS A 554 -42.18 23.60 -24.58
CA LYS A 554 -42.04 23.51 -26.05
C LYS A 554 -42.97 22.45 -26.67
N GLN A 555 -43.17 21.32 -25.99
CA GLN A 555 -44.05 20.25 -26.47
C GLN A 555 -45.53 20.64 -26.37
N GLN A 556 -45.92 21.42 -25.36
CA GLN A 556 -47.25 21.97 -25.16
C GLN A 556 -47.53 23.15 -26.10
N GLU A 557 -46.56 24.03 -26.36
CA GLU A 557 -46.64 25.05 -27.42
C GLU A 557 -46.79 24.39 -28.79
N GLN A 558 -46.01 23.36 -29.11
CA GLN A 558 -46.12 22.62 -30.38
C GLN A 558 -47.47 21.88 -30.51
N GLN A 559 -48.05 21.38 -29.41
CA GLN A 559 -49.42 20.86 -29.38
C GLN A 559 -50.48 21.95 -29.53
N GLN A 560 -50.35 23.10 -28.85
CA GLN A 560 -51.26 24.23 -28.99
C GLN A 560 -51.19 24.86 -30.39
N GLN A 561 -50.02 24.87 -31.02
CA GLN A 561 -49.84 25.34 -32.39
C GLN A 561 -50.44 24.35 -33.41
N ARG A 562 -50.34 23.03 -33.17
CA ARG A 562 -51.12 22.01 -33.88
C ARG A 562 -52.63 22.17 -33.69
N GLN A 563 -53.11 22.41 -32.47
CA GLN A 563 -54.52 22.64 -32.20
C GLN A 563 -55.01 23.96 -32.83
N ARG A 564 -54.22 25.04 -32.81
CA ARG A 564 -54.51 26.28 -33.53
C ARG A 564 -54.56 26.08 -35.05
N LEU A 565 -53.68 25.25 -35.63
CA LEU A 565 -53.76 24.88 -37.05
C LEU A 565 -55.01 24.04 -37.39
N LEU A 566 -55.54 23.26 -36.44
CA LEU A 566 -56.79 22.49 -36.61
C LEU A 566 -58.05 23.33 -36.37
N LEU A 567 -57.97 24.39 -35.56
CA LEU A 567 -59.07 25.32 -35.27
C LEU A 567 -59.09 26.54 -36.22
N ALA A 568 -57.99 26.84 -36.90
CA ALA A 568 -57.91 27.86 -37.93
C ALA A 568 -58.55 27.39 -39.25
N ASN A 569 -59.86 27.65 -39.33
CA ASN A 569 -60.64 27.86 -40.56
C ASN A 569 -61.28 26.64 -41.27
N PRO A 570 -62.50 26.24 -40.85
CA PRO A 570 -63.37 25.37 -41.63
C PRO A 570 -64.31 26.18 -42.56
N LYS A 571 -63.76 26.90 -43.56
CA LYS A 571 -64.56 27.60 -44.59
C LYS A 571 -63.74 28.08 -45.80
N SER A 572 -63.56 27.21 -46.80
CA SER A 572 -63.58 27.59 -48.23
C SER A 572 -63.50 26.35 -49.13
N THR A 573 -64.67 25.85 -49.53
CA THR A 573 -64.79 24.95 -50.69
C THR A 573 -64.52 25.76 -51.95
N THR A 574 -63.46 25.47 -52.72
CA THR A 574 -63.47 25.57 -54.19
C THR A 574 -62.22 24.94 -54.81
N THR A 575 -62.47 24.07 -55.78
CA THR A 575 -61.59 23.67 -56.88
C THR A 575 -60.87 24.85 -57.54
N THR A 576 -59.57 24.74 -57.85
CA THR A 576 -59.02 24.99 -59.21
C THR A 576 -57.66 24.29 -59.38
N THR A 577 -57.45 23.73 -60.57
CA THR A 577 -56.23 23.10 -61.07
C THR A 577 -55.16 24.14 -61.43
N ALA A 578 -53.90 24.00 -60.97
CA ALA A 578 -52.75 24.65 -61.61
C ALA A 578 -51.44 23.92 -61.30
N ALA A 579 -50.59 23.74 -62.31
CA ALA A 579 -49.26 23.15 -62.14
C ALA A 579 -48.27 24.16 -61.55
N GLY A 580 -47.50 23.75 -60.54
CA GLY A 580 -46.52 24.59 -59.85
C GLY A 580 -45.31 23.76 -59.41
N LYS A 581 -44.31 23.69 -60.29
CA LYS A 581 -43.09 22.89 -60.11
C LYS A 581 -42.21 23.49 -58.99
N ALA A 582 -42.17 22.86 -57.82
CA ALA A 582 -41.25 23.21 -56.75
C ALA A 582 -40.61 21.94 -56.15
N THR A 583 -39.29 21.82 -56.30
CA THR A 583 -38.48 20.70 -55.84
C THR A 583 -38.44 20.65 -54.32
N ILE A 584 -39.03 19.61 -53.70
CA ILE A 584 -38.87 19.33 -52.27
C ILE A 584 -37.81 18.25 -52.12
N SER A 585 -36.59 18.67 -51.76
CA SER A 585 -35.56 17.74 -51.27
C SER A 585 -36.02 17.12 -49.95
N PRO A 586 -35.90 15.79 -49.76
CA PRO A 586 -36.11 15.19 -48.44
C PRO A 586 -34.95 15.59 -47.54
N ARG A 587 -35.15 16.61 -46.69
CA ARG A 587 -34.19 16.96 -45.65
C ARG A 587 -34.22 15.86 -44.58
N LEU A 588 -33.31 14.90 -44.74
CA LEU A 588 -33.00 13.87 -43.76
C LEU A 588 -32.81 14.54 -42.39
N LEU A 589 -33.56 14.05 -41.40
CA LEU A 589 -33.17 14.23 -40.00
C LEU A 589 -31.96 13.31 -39.77
N PRO A 590 -30.89 13.78 -39.10
CA PRO A 590 -29.80 12.90 -38.74
C PRO A 590 -30.32 11.86 -37.76
N SER A 591 -30.28 10.59 -38.17
CA SER A 591 -30.43 9.47 -37.27
C SER A 591 -29.21 9.44 -36.35
N THR A 592 -29.38 9.74 -35.06
CA THR A 592 -28.37 9.43 -34.05
C THR A 592 -28.39 7.93 -33.77
N GLY A 593 -27.87 7.18 -34.72
CA GLY A 593 -27.45 5.80 -34.56
C GLY A 593 -26.11 5.71 -35.25
N ASP A 594 -25.05 5.83 -34.44
CA ASP A 594 -23.65 5.41 -34.65
C ASP A 594 -22.84 5.87 -33.42
N GLN A 595 -23.01 5.13 -32.33
CA GLN A 595 -22.11 5.11 -31.16
C GLN A 595 -21.93 3.64 -30.73
N GLN A 596 -21.57 2.80 -31.70
CA GLN A 596 -21.26 1.39 -31.47
C GLN A 596 -20.02 0.95 -32.27
N GLU A 597 -18.99 1.80 -32.28
CA GLU A 597 -17.70 1.48 -32.94
C GLU A 597 -16.45 2.08 -32.25
N GLU A 598 -16.50 2.41 -30.95
CA GLU A 598 -15.29 2.79 -30.17
C GLU A 598 -14.83 1.74 -29.12
N ASP A 599 -15.62 0.69 -28.84
CA ASP A 599 -15.21 -0.42 -27.95
C ASP A 599 -14.26 -1.44 -28.60
N ALA A 600 -13.89 -1.24 -29.87
CA ALA A 600 -13.09 -2.19 -30.65
C ALA A 600 -11.56 -1.96 -30.59
N ILE A 601 -11.09 -0.80 -30.11
CA ILE A 601 -9.66 -0.44 -30.14
C ILE A 601 -8.94 -0.74 -28.80
N LEU A 602 -9.68 -1.10 -27.75
CA LEU A 602 -9.15 -1.46 -26.42
C LEU A 602 -9.20 -2.97 -26.12
N ARG A 603 -9.24 -3.83 -27.15
CA ARG A 603 -9.25 -5.30 -27.02
C ARG A 603 -8.21 -6.04 -27.87
N ASP A 604 -7.08 -5.40 -28.21
CA ASP A 604 -5.98 -6.06 -28.92
C ASP A 604 -4.60 -5.80 -28.26
N ARG A 605 -4.57 -5.95 -26.93
CA ARG A 605 -3.34 -6.00 -26.12
C ARG A 605 -3.33 -7.09 -25.05
N SER A 606 -4.20 -8.08 -25.18
CA SER A 606 -4.00 -9.39 -24.55
C SER A 606 -2.87 -10.11 -25.30
N ILE A 607 -1.62 -9.76 -24.96
CA ILE A 607 -0.49 -10.62 -25.25
C ILE A 607 -0.73 -11.90 -24.46
N ALA A 608 -1.23 -12.93 -25.14
CA ALA A 608 -1.12 -14.28 -24.65
C ALA A 608 0.38 -14.59 -24.62
N GLU A 609 0.96 -14.60 -23.42
CA GLU A 609 2.31 -15.14 -23.21
C GLU A 609 2.28 -16.64 -23.49
N GLU A 610 2.48 -17.02 -24.75
CA GLU A 610 3.03 -18.34 -25.03
C GLU A 610 4.38 -18.43 -24.31
N PRO A 611 4.59 -19.44 -23.44
CA PRO A 611 5.84 -19.56 -22.71
C PRO A 611 6.97 -19.80 -23.71
N ILE A 612 7.86 -18.82 -23.83
CA ILE A 612 9.04 -18.89 -24.72
C ILE A 612 9.77 -20.20 -24.40
N PRO A 613 9.95 -21.12 -25.37
CA PRO A 613 10.59 -22.40 -25.11
C PRO A 613 11.99 -22.18 -24.52
N THR A 614 12.26 -22.81 -23.38
CA THR A 614 13.52 -22.63 -22.62
C THR A 614 14.77 -22.96 -23.43
N GLU A 615 14.64 -23.71 -24.53
CA GLU A 615 15.72 -23.94 -25.51
C GLU A 615 16.13 -22.66 -26.26
N VAL A 616 15.19 -21.76 -26.58
CA VAL A 616 15.48 -20.48 -27.27
C VAL A 616 16.25 -19.54 -26.36
N ILE A 617 15.88 -19.48 -25.07
CA ILE A 617 16.58 -18.67 -24.05
C ILE A 617 18.00 -19.22 -23.83
N ARG A 618 18.15 -20.56 -23.69
CA ARG A 618 19.48 -21.19 -23.58
C ARG A 618 20.35 -20.95 -24.82
N ALA A 619 19.76 -20.96 -26.02
CA ALA A 619 20.47 -20.65 -27.27
C ALA A 619 20.88 -19.17 -27.37
N ALA A 620 20.07 -18.23 -26.87
CA ALA A 620 20.42 -16.82 -26.81
C ALA A 620 21.58 -16.56 -25.83
N VAL A 621 21.47 -17.07 -24.60
CA VAL A 621 22.48 -16.89 -23.54
C VAL A 621 23.83 -17.50 -23.94
N THR A 622 23.86 -18.70 -24.54
CA THR A 622 25.11 -19.29 -25.04
C THR A 622 25.73 -18.51 -26.19
N LYS A 623 24.91 -17.91 -27.07
CA LYS A 623 25.39 -17.08 -28.19
C LYS A 623 25.96 -15.74 -27.72
N GLU A 624 25.43 -15.17 -26.64
CA GLU A 624 25.95 -13.95 -26.02
C GLU A 624 27.25 -14.22 -25.24
N TYR A 625 27.33 -15.35 -24.52
CA TYR A 625 28.57 -15.77 -23.85
C TYR A 625 29.71 -16.03 -24.85
N GLN A 626 29.43 -16.63 -26.01
CA GLN A 626 30.40 -16.79 -27.10
C GLN A 626 30.83 -15.47 -27.75
N ARG A 627 29.95 -14.46 -27.75
CA ARG A 627 30.26 -13.12 -28.29
C ARG A 627 31.19 -12.35 -27.36
N ASN A 628 31.00 -12.47 -26.05
CA ASN A 628 31.85 -11.83 -25.05
C ASN A 628 33.20 -12.56 -24.90
N SER A 629 33.25 -13.88 -25.00
CA SER A 629 34.51 -14.64 -24.94
C SER A 629 35.42 -14.43 -26.17
N SER A 630 34.85 -14.09 -27.32
CA SER A 630 35.63 -13.80 -28.55
C SER A 630 36.12 -12.35 -28.66
N GLY A 631 35.53 -11.40 -27.93
CA GLY A 631 35.97 -10.00 -27.91
C GLY A 631 37.28 -9.75 -27.15
N ALA A 632 37.63 -10.61 -26.19
CA ALA A 632 38.75 -10.36 -25.26
C ALA A 632 40.16 -10.63 -25.83
N LEU A 633 40.30 -11.18 -27.05
CA LEU A 633 41.57 -11.69 -27.56
C LEU A 633 42.27 -10.81 -28.63
N VAL A 634 41.80 -9.58 -28.86
CA VAL A 634 42.28 -8.73 -30.00
C VAL A 634 43.09 -7.50 -29.57
N GLN A 635 43.22 -7.20 -28.28
CA GLN A 635 44.05 -6.09 -27.77
C GLN A 635 45.28 -6.58 -26.97
N LYS A 636 46.24 -7.18 -27.68
CA LYS A 636 47.66 -7.24 -27.28
C LYS A 636 48.55 -7.54 -28.48
N LYS A 637 48.88 -6.49 -29.24
CA LYS A 637 49.99 -6.41 -30.19
C LYS A 637 50.44 -4.96 -30.33
#